data_AF-A0A9W7Y920-F1
#
_entry.id   AF-A0A9W7Y920-F1
#
_cell.length_a   1.000
_cell.length_b   1.000
_cell.length_c   1.000
_cell.angle_alpha   90.00
_cell.angle_beta   90.00
_cell.angle_gamma   90.00
#
_symmetry.space_group_name_H-M   'P 1'
#
loop_
_entity.id
_entity.type
_entity.pdbx_description
1 polymer ?
#
loop_
_entity_poly.entity_id
_entity_poly.type
_entity_poly.pdbx_seq_one_letter_code
_entity_poly.pdbx_strand_id
1 'polypeptide(L)'
;MLGRRYIPNLTAVPFEVTRAYFETVYMLTESPVAGNILASWSDALLEDPAEKAHLAAALLIELLAYQLASPVQWIKTQDYLFGAASVERVVEIGPSPVLCGMAAKTLQSARPEDRQVSLLHFERDQDEIYYRHIHEEGEAAVAQAPAVASLPETPVEQPMVEPSSPMSQSQLSTSPGAGEPITDVQLLALDIIQVIIAFKLKQPLGGISAQQTIKTLVAGKSTLQNELVGDLQKEFGTEMPGKPEDMPLRELGASIGTAGALGKCTQPLIARLFSSKMPGGFSLSSARGVLQSAYGLGPQRQDALLLVALTMEPAARLGSEADARSWLDGVAKAYASRAGISYAAAAGAATAGGQAQGPVLSSAEMDRMQKEQREHARQQIEVLARYAGIDLRADGRSAESERARNGELQTNLDSLSAELGDDFVEGIKPRFDARKVRRFDSYWNWARQGAYEWIQQTIAGGAVVEDEARILQLQNCADEKLLKLLDGSVAVLNAIADPALAAAHCLATRLREACTQALGGRPVYRELSAPMQPQTDISQTGSVNYSEVPRAGEPSFADYVEHMKCGNADSALPLLHMREKTEHGPWTYSPLLSEAYYRGLAELSGPGTSYVGATALVTGCGRGSIGAEIVRALLMGGARVLATTSSYSRSTTLFFEDIYRKHGARGSELVVVPFNQGSVQDVEALAGFVFGGLGWSLDYVFPFAAVSDVGSLVTNIGSCSELAQRVILTNVLQLLGVIKAAKERTRRATRPSLVVLPLSPNHGTIGGDGLYGECKIALETVLNRWASEGWEGHLSVAGAIIG
;
A
#
# COMPACT_ATOMS: atom_id res chain seq x y z
N MET A 1 -10.86 2.50 21.73
CA MET A 1 -11.53 2.23 20.43
C MET A 1 -12.57 1.10 20.50
N LEU A 2 -12.44 0.09 21.39
CA LEU A 2 -13.34 -1.07 21.44
C LEU A 2 -14.62 -0.88 22.26
N GLY A 3 -14.65 0.10 23.18
CA GLY A 3 -15.79 0.34 24.07
C GLY A 3 -17.11 0.48 23.30
N ARG A 4 -18.07 -0.39 23.61
CA ARG A 4 -19.41 -0.50 22.97
C ARG A 4 -19.43 -0.76 21.46
N ARG A 5 -18.30 -1.04 20.83
CA ARG A 5 -18.18 -1.32 19.39
C ARG A 5 -17.80 -2.75 19.06
N TYR A 6 -17.44 -3.53 20.08
CA TYR A 6 -17.09 -4.94 19.99
C TYR A 6 -18.00 -5.75 20.92
N ILE A 7 -18.49 -6.90 20.47
CA ILE A 7 -19.26 -7.86 21.28
C ILE A 7 -18.49 -9.19 21.27
N PRO A 8 -17.87 -9.59 22.39
CA PRO A 8 -17.17 -10.86 22.47
C PRO A 8 -18.14 -12.04 22.44
N ASN A 9 -17.77 -13.12 21.74
CA ASN A 9 -18.57 -14.35 21.67
C ASN A 9 -18.83 -15.01 23.03
N LEU A 10 -17.92 -14.78 23.98
CA LEU A 10 -17.95 -15.37 25.31
C LEU A 10 -19.04 -14.75 26.20
N THR A 11 -19.23 -13.43 26.11
CA THR A 11 -20.14 -12.68 27.00
C THR A 11 -21.46 -12.30 26.32
N ALA A 12 -21.47 -12.16 24.98
CA ALA A 12 -22.62 -11.68 24.20
C ALA A 12 -23.17 -10.30 24.63
N VAL A 13 -22.33 -9.49 25.29
CA VAL A 13 -22.64 -8.10 25.69
C VAL A 13 -21.52 -7.15 25.23
N PRO A 14 -21.84 -5.88 24.91
CA PRO A 14 -20.85 -4.93 24.41
C PRO A 14 -19.65 -4.78 25.35
N PHE A 15 -18.46 -4.77 24.77
CA PHE A 15 -17.21 -4.63 25.49
C PHE A 15 -17.16 -3.30 26.27
N GLU A 16 -16.91 -3.40 27.58
CA GLU A 16 -16.74 -2.24 28.46
C GLU A 16 -15.58 -2.49 29.43
N VAL A 17 -14.81 -1.44 29.72
CA VAL A 17 -13.72 -1.47 30.70
C VAL A 17 -14.27 -0.97 32.03
N THR A 18 -15.05 -1.82 32.70
CA THR A 18 -15.67 -1.53 34.01
C THR A 18 -15.47 -2.71 34.94
N ARG A 19 -15.46 -2.45 36.25
CA ARG A 19 -15.34 -3.48 37.27
C ARG A 19 -16.39 -4.58 37.10
N ALA A 20 -17.64 -4.19 36.88
CA ALA A 20 -18.76 -5.14 36.68
C ALA A 20 -18.57 -6.04 35.46
N TYR A 21 -17.97 -5.53 34.38
CA TYR A 21 -17.66 -6.34 33.20
C TYR A 21 -16.54 -7.34 33.49
N PHE A 22 -15.49 -6.93 34.20
CA PHE A 22 -14.43 -7.83 34.67
C PHE A 22 -14.99 -8.92 35.61
N GLU A 23 -15.88 -8.57 36.54
CA GLU A 23 -16.56 -9.54 37.41
C GLU A 23 -17.36 -10.56 36.59
N THR A 24 -18.06 -10.11 35.55
CA THR A 24 -18.81 -10.97 34.63
C THR A 24 -17.87 -11.92 33.87
N VAL A 25 -16.75 -11.43 33.35
CA VAL A 25 -15.75 -12.25 32.65
C VAL A 25 -15.10 -13.25 33.62
N TYR A 26 -14.75 -12.82 34.83
CA TYR A 26 -14.19 -13.71 35.85
C TYR A 26 -15.17 -14.81 36.25
N MET A 27 -16.46 -14.50 36.43
CA MET A 27 -17.50 -15.51 36.71
C MET A 27 -17.67 -16.55 35.58
N LEU A 28 -17.41 -16.16 34.33
CA LEU A 28 -17.53 -17.05 33.17
C LEU A 28 -16.27 -17.87 32.88
N THR A 29 -15.09 -17.38 33.29
CA THR A 29 -13.79 -17.95 32.90
C THR A 29 -12.97 -18.50 34.06
N GLU A 30 -13.26 -18.05 35.29
CA GLU A 30 -12.40 -18.23 36.46
C GLU A 30 -10.94 -17.81 36.19
N SER A 31 -10.74 -16.83 35.30
CA SER A 31 -9.41 -16.38 34.87
C SER A 31 -8.57 -15.87 36.06
N PRO A 32 -7.37 -16.43 36.30
CA PRO A 32 -6.46 -15.93 37.34
C PRO A 32 -6.06 -14.46 37.10
N VAL A 33 -5.94 -14.05 35.83
CA VAL A 33 -5.57 -12.68 35.45
C VAL A 33 -6.70 -11.71 35.77
N ALA A 34 -7.94 -12.03 35.37
CA ALA A 34 -9.11 -11.22 35.71
C ALA A 34 -9.34 -11.15 37.23
N GLY A 35 -9.12 -12.27 37.95
CA GLY A 35 -9.22 -12.32 39.41
C GLY A 35 -8.19 -11.44 40.12
N ASN A 36 -6.93 -11.45 39.67
CA ASN A 36 -5.87 -10.60 40.22
C ASN A 36 -6.13 -9.10 39.98
N ILE A 37 -6.64 -8.75 38.79
CA ILE A 37 -7.03 -7.37 38.46
C ILE A 37 -8.22 -6.91 39.31
N LEU A 38 -9.21 -7.78 39.54
CA LEU A 38 -10.35 -7.48 40.41
C LEU A 38 -9.94 -7.32 41.88
N ALA A 39 -8.99 -8.12 42.36
CA ALA A 39 -8.48 -8.03 43.73
C ALA A 39 -7.69 -6.73 44.01
N SER A 40 -7.10 -6.14 42.98
CA SER A 40 -6.33 -4.90 43.04
C SER A 40 -7.08 -3.69 42.43
N TRP A 41 -8.39 -3.82 42.19
CA TRP A 41 -9.16 -2.82 41.47
C TRP A 41 -9.28 -1.51 42.25
N SER A 42 -8.96 -0.39 41.60
CA SER A 42 -9.26 0.96 42.09
C SER A 42 -9.80 1.83 40.97
N ASP A 43 -10.79 2.68 41.26
CA ASP A 43 -11.45 3.51 40.23
C ASP A 43 -10.52 4.59 39.66
N ALA A 44 -9.43 4.93 40.37
CA ALA A 44 -8.36 5.81 39.88
C ALA A 44 -7.64 5.25 38.63
N LEU A 45 -7.62 3.92 38.44
CA LEU A 45 -7.02 3.28 37.25
C LEU A 45 -7.76 3.63 35.95
N LEU A 46 -9.02 4.07 36.04
CA LEU A 46 -9.82 4.47 34.87
C LEU A 46 -9.62 5.94 34.49
N GLU A 47 -8.99 6.74 35.35
CA GLU A 47 -8.68 8.15 35.11
C GLU A 47 -7.42 8.33 34.25
N ASP A 48 -6.44 7.42 34.38
CA ASP A 48 -5.25 7.38 33.54
C ASP A 48 -5.54 6.64 32.21
N PRO A 49 -5.41 7.32 31.04
CA PRO A 49 -5.61 6.69 29.73
C PRO A 49 -4.68 5.51 29.43
N ALA A 50 -3.46 5.51 29.97
CA ALA A 50 -2.48 4.45 29.74
C ALA A 50 -2.85 3.17 30.52
N GLU A 51 -3.19 3.31 31.81
CA GLU A 51 -3.64 2.19 32.65
C GLU A 51 -4.98 1.63 32.15
N LYS A 52 -5.91 2.49 31.76
CA LYS A 52 -7.18 2.07 31.15
C LYS A 52 -6.97 1.28 29.85
N ALA A 53 -5.97 1.66 29.04
CA ALA A 53 -5.62 0.92 27.83
C ALA A 53 -4.99 -0.44 28.17
N HIS A 54 -4.17 -0.52 29.22
CA HIS A 54 -3.60 -1.77 29.72
C HIS A 54 -4.69 -2.73 30.22
N LEU A 55 -5.63 -2.24 31.02
CA LEU A 55 -6.80 -3.00 31.48
C LEU A 55 -7.66 -3.48 30.30
N ALA A 56 -7.89 -2.62 29.30
CA ALA A 56 -8.63 -3.00 28.10
C ALA A 56 -7.93 -4.12 27.31
N ALA A 57 -6.59 -4.05 27.20
CA ALA A 57 -5.79 -5.07 26.52
C ALA A 57 -5.83 -6.41 27.28
N ALA A 58 -5.63 -6.39 28.60
CA ALA A 58 -5.73 -7.57 29.44
C ALA A 58 -7.12 -8.23 29.32
N LEU A 59 -8.19 -7.45 29.43
CA LEU A 59 -9.55 -7.95 29.28
C LEU A 59 -9.82 -8.56 27.89
N LEU A 60 -9.31 -7.93 26.83
CA LEU A 60 -9.47 -8.44 25.47
C LEU A 60 -8.72 -9.77 25.27
N ILE A 61 -7.51 -9.88 25.81
CA ILE A 61 -6.71 -11.11 25.76
C ILE A 61 -7.46 -12.25 26.45
N GLU A 62 -7.99 -12.02 27.65
CA GLU A 62 -8.74 -13.03 28.40
C GLU A 62 -10.01 -13.46 27.66
N LEU A 63 -10.77 -12.51 27.11
CA LEU A 63 -11.96 -12.79 26.32
C LEU A 63 -11.64 -13.68 25.10
N LEU A 64 -10.56 -13.40 24.38
CA LEU A 64 -10.15 -14.17 23.20
C LEU A 64 -9.57 -15.54 23.56
N ALA A 65 -8.77 -15.62 24.62
CA ALA A 65 -8.16 -16.86 25.07
C ALA A 65 -9.23 -17.88 25.50
N TYR A 66 -10.17 -17.47 26.35
CA TYR A 66 -11.23 -18.35 26.84
C TYR A 66 -12.33 -18.60 25.80
N GLN A 67 -12.51 -17.71 24.82
CA GLN A 67 -13.41 -17.94 23.70
C GLN A 67 -13.04 -19.21 22.90
N LEU A 68 -11.76 -19.58 22.83
CA LEU A 68 -11.32 -20.78 22.10
C LEU A 68 -11.90 -22.09 22.70
N ALA A 69 -12.13 -22.11 24.00
CA ALA A 69 -12.56 -23.29 24.75
C ALA A 69 -13.99 -23.15 25.33
N SER A 70 -14.69 -22.07 25.01
CA SER A 70 -16.04 -21.78 25.54
C SER A 70 -17.09 -21.77 24.43
N PRO A 71 -18.34 -22.17 24.72
CA PRO A 71 -19.43 -22.10 23.75
C PRO A 71 -19.68 -20.67 23.25
N VAL A 72 -19.83 -20.51 21.94
CA VAL A 72 -20.17 -19.23 21.31
C VAL A 72 -21.62 -18.86 21.64
N GLN A 73 -21.83 -17.73 22.31
CA GLN A 73 -23.17 -17.26 22.70
C GLN A 73 -23.87 -16.47 21.58
N TRP A 74 -23.97 -17.09 20.39
CA TRP A 74 -24.46 -16.41 19.18
C TRP A 74 -25.93 -16.01 19.25
N ILE A 75 -26.77 -16.83 19.90
CA ILE A 75 -28.20 -16.52 20.10
C ILE A 75 -28.36 -15.22 20.90
N LYS A 76 -27.73 -15.13 22.07
CA LYS A 76 -27.77 -13.92 22.90
C LYS A 76 -27.16 -12.70 22.20
N THR A 77 -26.14 -12.92 21.37
CA THR A 77 -25.53 -11.85 20.57
C THR A 77 -26.54 -11.30 19.56
N GLN A 78 -27.28 -12.15 18.87
CA GLN A 78 -28.34 -11.72 17.95
C GLN A 78 -29.53 -11.08 18.67
N ASP A 79 -29.92 -11.59 19.85
CA ASP A 79 -30.96 -10.97 20.69
C ASP A 79 -30.59 -9.53 21.10
N TYR A 80 -29.30 -9.30 21.41
CA TYR A 80 -28.80 -7.96 21.70
C TYR A 80 -28.79 -7.07 20.44
N LEU A 81 -28.30 -7.58 19.30
CA LEU A 81 -28.20 -6.83 18.04
C LEU A 81 -29.58 -6.38 17.53
N PHE A 82 -30.57 -7.28 17.55
CA PHE A 82 -31.91 -7.01 17.02
C PHE A 82 -32.87 -6.43 18.07
N GLY A 83 -32.58 -6.59 19.36
CA GLY A 83 -33.34 -6.00 20.45
C GLY A 83 -32.75 -4.66 20.91
N ALA A 84 -31.82 -4.72 21.86
CA ALA A 84 -31.32 -3.54 22.59
C ALA A 84 -30.48 -2.57 21.74
N ALA A 85 -29.75 -3.06 20.73
CA ALA A 85 -28.89 -2.24 19.87
C ALA A 85 -29.60 -1.61 18.67
N SER A 86 -30.83 -2.04 18.35
CA SER A 86 -31.64 -1.56 17.21
C SER A 86 -30.84 -1.47 15.89
N VAL A 87 -30.09 -2.52 15.55
CA VAL A 87 -29.27 -2.53 14.33
C VAL A 87 -30.16 -2.63 13.09
N GLU A 88 -30.02 -1.66 12.18
CA GLU A 88 -30.78 -1.60 10.92
C GLU A 88 -30.06 -2.31 9.75
N ARG A 89 -28.74 -2.52 9.87
CA ARG A 89 -27.91 -3.08 8.81
C ARG A 89 -26.85 -4.03 9.38
N VAL A 90 -26.91 -5.30 8.98
CA VAL A 90 -25.93 -6.33 9.34
C VAL A 90 -25.13 -6.68 8.09
N VAL A 91 -23.80 -6.55 8.17
CA VAL A 91 -22.88 -6.90 7.08
C VAL A 91 -22.02 -8.08 7.52
N GLU A 92 -22.18 -9.22 6.85
CA GLU A 92 -21.37 -10.41 7.03
C GLU A 92 -20.11 -10.34 6.16
N ILE A 93 -18.94 -10.47 6.81
CA ILE A 93 -17.64 -10.62 6.16
C ILE A 93 -17.19 -12.07 6.28
N GLY A 94 -17.26 -12.80 5.18
CA GLY A 94 -16.88 -14.21 5.11
C GLY A 94 -17.00 -14.74 3.68
N PRO A 95 -16.56 -15.99 3.44
CA PRO A 95 -16.60 -16.59 2.10
C PRO A 95 -18.01 -17.09 1.69
N SER A 96 -18.98 -17.07 2.60
CA SER A 96 -20.35 -17.50 2.32
C SER A 96 -21.34 -16.88 3.32
N PRO A 97 -22.62 -16.64 2.93
CA PRO A 97 -23.60 -15.89 3.73
C PRO A 97 -24.26 -16.73 4.84
N VAL A 98 -23.46 -17.35 5.71
CA VAL A 98 -23.92 -18.28 6.74
C VAL A 98 -24.56 -17.53 7.91
N LEU A 99 -23.92 -16.47 8.39
CA LEU A 99 -24.42 -15.66 9.51
C LEU A 99 -25.63 -14.83 9.12
N CYS A 100 -25.70 -14.32 7.89
CA CYS A 100 -26.90 -13.72 7.30
C CYS A 100 -28.06 -14.74 7.29
N GLY A 101 -27.79 -15.99 6.92
CA GLY A 101 -28.80 -17.07 6.96
C GLY A 101 -29.29 -17.37 8.38
N MET A 102 -28.41 -17.34 9.39
CA MET A 102 -28.80 -17.47 10.79
C MET A 102 -29.62 -16.27 11.27
N ALA A 103 -29.17 -15.05 10.98
CA ALA A 103 -29.87 -13.81 11.32
C ALA A 103 -31.28 -13.75 10.71
N ALA A 104 -31.44 -14.17 9.46
CA ALA A 104 -32.74 -14.23 8.80
C ALA A 104 -33.72 -15.16 9.54
N LYS A 105 -33.25 -16.32 10.01
CA LYS A 105 -34.08 -17.26 10.81
C LYS A 105 -34.46 -16.67 12.17
N THR A 106 -33.52 -16.00 12.84
CA THR A 106 -33.77 -15.34 14.13
C THR A 106 -34.80 -14.22 13.99
N LEU A 107 -34.67 -13.38 12.97
CA LEU A 107 -35.63 -12.32 12.65
C LEU A 107 -37.01 -12.86 12.26
N GLN A 108 -37.10 -14.01 11.59
CA GLN A 108 -38.37 -14.69 11.32
C GLN A 108 -39.05 -15.25 12.57
N SER A 109 -38.27 -15.59 13.61
CA SER A 109 -38.77 -16.14 14.87
C SER A 109 -39.09 -15.10 15.95
N ALA A 110 -38.55 -13.88 15.82
CA ALA A 110 -38.83 -12.74 16.70
C ALA A 110 -40.16 -12.07 16.30
N ARG A 111 -40.93 -11.58 17.28
CA ARG A 111 -42.25 -10.95 17.06
C ARG A 111 -42.15 -9.72 16.13
N PRO A 112 -43.21 -9.41 15.35
CA PRO A 112 -43.20 -8.33 14.38
C PRO A 112 -43.35 -6.97 15.09
N GLU A 113 -42.24 -6.39 15.53
CA GLU A 113 -42.12 -4.94 15.61
C GLU A 113 -41.60 -4.46 14.24
N ASP A 114 -42.09 -3.32 13.74
CA ASP A 114 -41.86 -2.73 12.40
C ASP A 114 -40.39 -2.38 12.05
N ARG A 115 -39.41 -3.19 12.44
CA ARG A 115 -37.99 -2.98 12.18
C ARG A 115 -37.53 -3.75 10.94
N GLN A 116 -37.30 -3.02 9.86
CA GLN A 116 -36.71 -3.55 8.63
C GLN A 116 -35.18 -3.62 8.78
N VAL A 117 -34.64 -4.82 9.05
CA VAL A 117 -33.19 -5.04 9.14
C VAL A 117 -32.65 -5.55 7.81
N SER A 118 -31.68 -4.86 7.23
CA SER A 118 -31.01 -5.23 5.98
C SER A 118 -29.87 -6.21 6.26
N LEU A 119 -29.90 -7.40 5.66
CA LEU A 119 -28.89 -8.45 5.83
C LEU A 119 -28.02 -8.57 4.58
N LEU A 120 -26.80 -8.08 4.67
CA LEU A 120 -25.88 -7.98 3.54
C LEU A 120 -24.66 -8.88 3.71
N HIS A 121 -24.23 -9.51 2.63
CA HIS A 121 -23.04 -10.35 2.57
C HIS A 121 -22.00 -9.70 1.66
N PHE A 122 -20.74 -9.68 2.13
CA PHE A 122 -19.63 -8.98 1.49
C PHE A 122 -19.49 -9.24 -0.02
N GLU A 123 -19.55 -10.49 -0.47
CA GLU A 123 -19.38 -10.80 -1.90
C GLU A 123 -20.68 -10.65 -2.71
N ARG A 124 -21.83 -10.83 -2.05
CA ARG A 124 -23.14 -10.86 -2.74
C ARG A 124 -23.67 -9.45 -2.97
N ASP A 125 -23.51 -8.58 -1.97
CA ASP A 125 -24.16 -7.27 -1.90
C ASP A 125 -23.13 -6.14 -1.94
N GLN A 126 -22.04 -6.32 -2.72
CA GLN A 126 -20.92 -5.38 -2.82
C GLN A 126 -21.37 -3.96 -3.17
N ASP A 127 -22.27 -3.82 -4.13
CA ASP A 127 -22.69 -2.51 -4.61
C ASP A 127 -23.46 -1.74 -3.52
N GLU A 128 -24.28 -2.43 -2.73
CA GLU A 128 -24.99 -1.84 -1.61
C GLU A 128 -24.02 -1.50 -0.46
N ILE A 129 -23.08 -2.40 -0.14
CA ILE A 129 -22.07 -2.21 0.93
C ILE A 129 -21.13 -1.04 0.62
N TYR A 130 -20.68 -0.94 -0.63
CA TYR A 130 -19.78 0.13 -1.09
C TYR A 130 -20.51 1.37 -1.59
N TYR A 131 -21.85 1.42 -1.45
CA TYR A 131 -22.67 2.55 -1.88
C TYR A 131 -22.41 2.95 -3.34
N ARG A 132 -22.24 1.97 -4.23
CA ARG A 132 -21.90 2.17 -5.66
C ARG A 132 -23.12 2.43 -6.54
N HIS A 133 -24.31 2.48 -5.95
CA HIS A 133 -25.49 2.93 -6.67
C HIS A 133 -25.32 4.40 -7.06
N ILE A 134 -25.25 4.64 -8.38
CA ILE A 134 -25.45 5.96 -8.97
C ILE A 134 -26.84 6.41 -8.51
N HIS A 135 -26.93 7.60 -7.91
CA HIS A 135 -28.20 8.27 -7.67
C HIS A 135 -28.94 8.42 -9.00
N GLU A 136 -29.89 7.53 -9.29
CA GLU A 136 -31.05 7.89 -10.09
C GLU A 136 -31.96 8.69 -9.16
N GLU A 137 -31.91 10.02 -9.28
CA GLU A 137 -32.90 10.90 -8.68
C GLU A 137 -34.29 10.55 -9.25
N GLY A 138 -35.11 9.91 -8.41
CA GLY A 138 -36.54 9.73 -8.62
C GLY A 138 -37.32 10.37 -7.49
N GLU A 139 -37.90 11.53 -7.78
CA GLU A 139 -39.07 12.22 -7.19
C GLU A 139 -39.40 12.04 -5.69
N ALA A 140 -39.40 13.19 -5.01
CA ALA A 140 -39.71 13.37 -3.60
C ALA A 140 -41.13 12.97 -3.17
N ALA A 141 -41.24 12.45 -1.94
CA ALA A 141 -42.37 12.75 -1.05
C ALA A 141 -41.90 13.79 -0.01
N VAL A 142 -42.47 14.98 -0.08
CA VAL A 142 -42.15 16.15 0.75
C VAL A 142 -42.78 16.02 2.14
N ALA A 143 -42.00 16.26 3.20
CA ALA A 143 -42.49 16.80 4.46
C ALA A 143 -41.46 17.76 5.07
N GLN A 144 -41.95 18.95 5.43
CA GLN A 144 -41.23 20.20 5.72
C GLN A 144 -40.47 20.23 7.06
N ALA A 145 -39.39 21.03 7.14
CA ALA A 145 -39.14 22.13 8.11
C ALA A 145 -37.63 22.52 8.11
N PRO A 146 -37.18 23.62 8.76
CA PRO A 146 -36.85 24.87 8.08
C PRO A 146 -35.36 25.24 8.09
N ALA A 147 -35.07 26.29 7.33
CA ALA A 147 -33.79 26.94 7.10
C ALA A 147 -32.94 27.24 8.34
N VAL A 148 -31.62 27.10 8.19
CA VAL A 148 -30.65 27.94 8.91
C VAL A 148 -29.64 28.50 7.91
N ALA A 149 -29.58 29.82 7.88
CA ALA A 149 -28.84 30.63 6.95
C ALA A 149 -27.32 30.62 7.21
N SER A 150 -26.54 30.72 6.13
CA SER A 150 -25.27 31.43 6.15
C SER A 150 -25.13 32.27 4.88
N LEU A 151 -25.03 33.59 5.10
CA LEU A 151 -24.55 34.63 4.18
C LEU A 151 -23.05 34.89 4.53
N PRO A 152 -22.32 35.74 3.80
CA PRO A 152 -22.04 35.70 2.35
C PRO A 152 -20.53 35.89 2.09
N GLU A 153 -19.98 35.35 1.01
CA GLU A 153 -18.82 36.00 0.37
C GLU A 153 -19.06 36.08 -1.14
N THR A 154 -19.16 37.33 -1.60
CA THR A 154 -19.41 37.75 -2.98
C THR A 154 -18.10 37.85 -3.77
N PRO A 155 -18.20 37.84 -5.11
CA PRO A 155 -17.20 37.29 -6.02
C PRO A 155 -16.38 38.35 -6.76
N VAL A 156 -15.31 37.90 -7.42
CA VAL A 156 -14.65 38.67 -8.48
C VAL A 156 -14.81 37.91 -9.81
N GLU A 157 -15.63 38.53 -10.67
CA GLU A 157 -15.86 38.36 -12.12
C GLU A 157 -14.54 38.21 -12.92
N GLN A 158 -14.38 37.42 -14.00
CA GLN A 158 -15.08 37.29 -15.31
C GLN A 158 -14.50 36.03 -16.05
N PRO A 159 -14.91 35.63 -17.28
CA PRO A 159 -16.22 35.65 -17.94
C PRO A 159 -16.69 34.26 -18.46
N MET A 160 -18.00 34.14 -18.59
CA MET A 160 -18.82 33.00 -19.06
C MET A 160 -18.68 32.71 -20.56
N VAL A 161 -18.48 31.45 -20.93
CA VAL A 161 -19.00 30.84 -22.18
C VAL A 161 -19.46 29.42 -21.83
N GLU A 162 -20.77 29.23 -21.73
CA GLU A 162 -21.44 27.94 -21.51
C GLU A 162 -21.58 27.16 -22.83
N PRO A 163 -21.27 25.86 -22.85
CA PRO A 163 -21.92 24.89 -23.71
C PRO A 163 -23.19 24.35 -23.03
N SER A 164 -24.31 24.57 -23.71
CA SER A 164 -25.66 24.09 -23.40
C SER A 164 -25.73 22.59 -23.12
N SER A 165 -26.32 22.25 -21.98
CA SER A 165 -26.86 20.92 -21.68
C SER A 165 -28.17 20.65 -22.46
N PRO A 166 -28.42 19.39 -22.84
CA PRO A 166 -29.60 19.01 -23.63
C PRO A 166 -30.89 19.04 -22.80
N MET A 167 -31.92 19.66 -23.39
CA MET A 167 -33.29 19.62 -22.89
C MET A 167 -33.83 18.20 -22.81
N SER A 168 -34.54 17.94 -21.71
CA SER A 168 -35.50 16.85 -21.52
C SER A 168 -36.38 16.65 -22.75
N GLN A 169 -36.38 15.43 -23.29
CA GLN A 169 -37.46 14.96 -24.14
C GLN A 169 -38.64 14.56 -23.25
N SER A 170 -39.70 15.34 -23.43
CA SER A 170 -41.08 15.05 -23.06
C SER A 170 -41.47 13.63 -23.47
N GLN A 171 -42.16 12.95 -22.56
CA GLN A 171 -42.89 11.71 -22.80
C GLN A 171 -43.79 11.88 -24.05
N LEU A 172 -43.39 11.25 -25.14
CA LEU A 172 -44.24 11.04 -26.31
C LEU A 172 -45.01 9.74 -26.09
N SER A 173 -46.32 9.93 -25.94
CA SER A 173 -47.36 8.91 -25.98
C SER A 173 -47.12 8.00 -27.20
N THR A 174 -46.91 6.72 -26.93
CA THR A 174 -46.75 5.71 -27.96
C THR A 174 -48.04 5.57 -28.77
N SER A 175 -47.90 5.75 -30.07
CA SER A 175 -48.88 5.34 -31.08
C SER A 175 -49.35 3.90 -30.83
N PRO A 176 -50.63 3.56 -31.05
CA PRO A 176 -51.10 2.19 -30.94
C PRO A 176 -50.56 1.37 -32.13
N GLY A 177 -49.56 0.53 -31.89
CA GLY A 177 -49.04 -0.39 -32.91
C GLY A 177 -47.62 -0.92 -32.65
N ALA A 178 -47.33 -1.48 -31.48
CA ALA A 178 -46.11 -2.28 -31.27
C ALA A 178 -46.48 -3.51 -30.43
N GLY A 179 -46.12 -4.71 -30.91
CA GLY A 179 -46.35 -5.96 -30.18
C GLY A 179 -45.60 -5.96 -28.85
N GLU A 180 -46.15 -6.64 -27.83
CA GLU A 180 -45.50 -6.79 -26.52
C GLU A 180 -44.06 -7.31 -26.67
N PRO A 181 -43.08 -6.75 -25.92
CA PRO A 181 -41.70 -7.21 -25.96
C PRO A 181 -41.58 -8.64 -25.43
N ILE A 182 -40.89 -9.52 -26.16
CA ILE A 182 -40.67 -10.91 -25.79
C ILE A 182 -39.45 -10.98 -24.85
N THR A 183 -39.59 -11.64 -23.70
CA THR A 183 -38.51 -11.82 -22.71
C THR A 183 -37.26 -12.42 -23.35
N ASP A 184 -36.13 -11.70 -23.29
CA ASP A 184 -34.85 -12.11 -23.86
C ASP A 184 -34.27 -13.32 -23.10
N VAL A 185 -33.59 -14.23 -23.82
CA VAL A 185 -33.01 -15.45 -23.25
C VAL A 185 -31.59 -15.61 -23.76
N GLN A 186 -30.68 -16.02 -22.86
CA GLN A 186 -29.28 -16.23 -23.21
C GLN A 186 -29.10 -17.33 -24.25
N LEU A 187 -28.16 -17.13 -25.19
CA LEU A 187 -27.83 -18.17 -26.17
C LEU A 187 -27.19 -19.37 -25.48
N LEU A 188 -27.65 -20.56 -25.80
CA LEU A 188 -26.98 -21.79 -25.38
C LEU A 188 -25.81 -22.08 -26.31
N ALA A 189 -24.67 -22.49 -25.77
CA ALA A 189 -23.52 -22.91 -26.58
C ALA A 189 -23.90 -24.04 -27.55
N LEU A 190 -24.82 -24.92 -27.13
CA LEU A 190 -25.38 -25.98 -27.98
C LEU A 190 -26.01 -25.44 -29.29
N ASP A 191 -26.74 -24.32 -29.22
CA ASP A 191 -27.39 -23.75 -30.40
C ASP A 191 -26.35 -23.21 -31.39
N ILE A 192 -25.31 -22.55 -30.88
CA ILE A 192 -24.19 -22.05 -31.67
C ILE A 192 -23.42 -23.21 -32.32
N ILE A 193 -23.09 -24.25 -31.55
CA ILE A 193 -22.40 -25.45 -32.03
C ILE A 193 -23.17 -26.10 -33.18
N GLN A 194 -24.48 -26.32 -32.99
CA GLN A 194 -25.32 -26.94 -34.02
C GLN A 194 -25.40 -26.10 -35.29
N VAL A 195 -25.45 -24.77 -35.17
CA VAL A 195 -25.49 -23.86 -36.32
C VAL A 195 -24.16 -23.84 -37.08
N ILE A 196 -23.02 -23.77 -36.38
CA ILE A 196 -21.69 -23.83 -37.01
C ILE A 196 -21.54 -25.13 -37.79
N ILE A 197 -21.92 -26.26 -37.18
CA ILE A 197 -21.84 -27.57 -37.82
C ILE A 197 -22.79 -27.67 -39.02
N ALA A 198 -24.06 -27.27 -38.87
CA ALA A 198 -25.05 -27.30 -39.94
C ALA A 198 -24.63 -26.43 -41.13
N PHE A 199 -24.14 -25.22 -40.87
CA PHE A 199 -23.65 -24.29 -41.89
C PHE A 199 -22.46 -24.87 -42.66
N LYS A 200 -21.47 -25.43 -41.96
CA LYS A 200 -20.27 -26.00 -42.59
C LYS A 200 -20.58 -27.27 -43.39
N LEU A 201 -21.48 -28.12 -42.89
CA LEU A 201 -21.90 -29.36 -43.56
C LEU A 201 -22.93 -29.12 -44.69
N LYS A 202 -23.44 -27.89 -44.84
CA LYS A 202 -24.54 -27.54 -45.75
C LYS A 202 -25.77 -28.43 -45.56
N GLN A 203 -26.08 -28.73 -44.30
CA GLN A 203 -27.25 -29.53 -43.92
C GLN A 203 -28.27 -28.65 -43.20
N PRO A 204 -29.58 -28.97 -43.29
CA PRO A 204 -30.59 -28.28 -42.50
C PRO A 204 -30.32 -28.50 -41.01
N LEU A 205 -30.58 -27.48 -40.21
CA LEU A 205 -30.30 -27.49 -38.76
C LEU A 205 -30.99 -28.65 -38.02
N GLY A 206 -32.16 -29.11 -38.50
CA GLY A 206 -32.87 -30.28 -37.96
C GLY A 206 -32.21 -31.64 -38.27
N GLY A 207 -31.23 -31.67 -39.17
CA GLY A 207 -30.45 -32.87 -39.51
C GLY A 207 -29.28 -33.16 -38.57
N ILE A 208 -28.94 -32.22 -37.67
CA ILE A 208 -27.82 -32.35 -36.72
C ILE A 208 -28.36 -32.81 -35.36
N SER A 209 -28.15 -34.09 -35.02
CA SER A 209 -28.58 -34.64 -33.73
C SER A 209 -27.63 -34.23 -32.61
N ALA A 210 -28.18 -33.79 -31.48
CA ALA A 210 -27.42 -33.41 -30.29
C ALA A 210 -26.70 -34.59 -29.61
N GLN A 211 -27.06 -35.83 -29.96
CA GLN A 211 -26.47 -37.07 -29.42
C GLN A 211 -25.28 -37.58 -30.25
N GLN A 212 -25.06 -37.03 -31.44
CA GLN A 212 -23.93 -37.40 -32.29
C GLN A 212 -22.66 -36.64 -31.87
N THR A 213 -21.50 -37.14 -32.27
CA THR A 213 -20.21 -36.47 -32.09
C THR A 213 -19.79 -35.82 -33.40
N ILE A 214 -18.86 -34.86 -33.36
CA ILE A 214 -18.34 -34.23 -34.59
C ILE A 214 -17.74 -35.31 -35.51
N LYS A 215 -17.05 -36.30 -34.94
CA LYS A 215 -16.44 -37.41 -35.66
C LYS A 215 -17.44 -38.28 -36.42
N THR A 216 -18.63 -38.53 -35.87
CA THR A 216 -19.67 -39.29 -36.58
C THR A 216 -20.36 -38.46 -37.66
N LEU A 217 -20.52 -37.15 -37.43
CA LEU A 217 -21.15 -36.21 -38.38
C LEU A 217 -20.32 -35.99 -39.66
N VAL A 218 -18.99 -36.01 -39.55
CA VAL A 218 -18.08 -35.79 -40.70
C VAL A 218 -17.76 -37.07 -41.50
N ALA A 219 -18.31 -38.22 -41.09
CA ALA A 219 -18.16 -39.52 -41.77
C ALA A 219 -16.69 -39.87 -42.16
N GLY A 220 -15.74 -39.60 -41.26
CA GLY A 220 -14.32 -39.92 -41.47
C GLY A 220 -13.51 -38.90 -42.29
N LYS A 221 -14.08 -37.75 -42.67
CA LYS A 221 -13.35 -36.66 -43.35
C LYS A 221 -12.55 -35.83 -42.34
N SER A 222 -11.33 -36.27 -42.03
CA SER A 222 -10.45 -35.64 -41.01
C SER A 222 -10.17 -34.14 -41.27
N THR A 223 -10.06 -33.70 -42.53
CA THR A 223 -9.89 -32.27 -42.85
C THR A 223 -11.08 -31.43 -42.36
N LEU A 224 -12.31 -31.90 -42.60
CA LEU A 224 -13.52 -31.19 -42.23
C LEU A 224 -13.76 -31.24 -40.70
N GLN A 225 -13.33 -32.33 -40.05
CA GLN A 225 -13.30 -32.44 -38.59
C GLN A 225 -12.43 -31.35 -37.96
N ASN A 226 -11.19 -31.19 -38.43
CA ASN A 226 -10.25 -30.21 -37.88
C ASN A 226 -10.69 -28.77 -38.15
N GLU A 227 -11.34 -28.51 -39.30
CA GLU A 227 -11.94 -27.21 -39.57
C GLU A 227 -13.07 -26.89 -38.60
N LEU A 228 -13.97 -27.84 -38.31
CA LEU A 228 -15.06 -27.64 -37.35
C LEU A 228 -14.53 -27.40 -35.94
N VAL A 229 -13.56 -28.20 -35.48
CA VAL A 229 -12.93 -27.99 -34.17
C VAL A 229 -12.24 -26.63 -34.10
N GLY A 230 -11.52 -26.24 -35.16
CA GLY A 230 -10.89 -24.92 -35.24
C GLY A 230 -11.90 -23.76 -35.26
N ASP A 231 -13.04 -23.91 -35.93
CA ASP A 231 -14.11 -22.91 -35.95
C ASP A 231 -14.80 -22.80 -34.59
N LEU A 232 -15.04 -23.90 -33.88
CA LEU A 232 -15.55 -23.90 -32.49
C LEU A 232 -14.54 -23.28 -31.51
N GLN A 233 -13.24 -23.54 -31.69
CA GLN A 233 -12.20 -22.93 -30.85
C GLN A 233 -12.06 -21.42 -31.07
N LYS A 234 -12.28 -20.92 -32.29
CA LYS A 234 -12.38 -19.48 -32.55
C LYS A 234 -13.63 -18.85 -31.91
N GLU A 235 -14.70 -19.62 -31.79
CA GLU A 235 -15.96 -19.15 -31.23
C GLU A 235 -15.92 -19.06 -29.71
N PHE A 236 -15.45 -20.11 -29.02
CA PHE A 236 -15.53 -20.25 -27.56
C PHE A 236 -14.17 -20.08 -26.83
N GLY A 237 -13.05 -19.97 -27.54
CA GLY A 237 -11.75 -19.67 -26.95
C GLY A 237 -11.28 -20.72 -25.93
N THR A 238 -11.02 -20.27 -24.69
CA THR A 238 -10.53 -21.10 -23.57
C THR A 238 -11.59 -21.99 -22.93
N GLU A 239 -12.88 -21.78 -23.24
CA GLU A 239 -13.99 -22.58 -22.70
C GLU A 239 -14.15 -23.94 -23.40
N MET A 240 -13.37 -24.20 -24.45
CA MET A 240 -13.37 -25.47 -25.18
C MET A 240 -12.71 -26.61 -24.39
N PRO A 241 -13.41 -27.74 -24.14
CA PRO A 241 -12.83 -28.92 -23.52
C PRO A 241 -11.75 -29.59 -24.37
N GLY A 242 -10.91 -30.43 -23.75
CA GLY A 242 -9.97 -31.28 -24.47
C GLY A 242 -10.68 -32.41 -25.26
N LYS A 243 -10.35 -32.55 -26.54
CA LYS A 243 -10.96 -33.48 -27.52
C LYS A 243 -12.47 -33.27 -27.76
N PRO A 244 -12.90 -32.07 -28.20
CA PRO A 244 -14.31 -31.80 -28.49
C PRO A 244 -14.90 -32.71 -29.59
N GLU A 245 -14.07 -33.30 -30.44
CA GLU A 245 -14.47 -34.19 -31.53
C GLU A 245 -15.08 -35.54 -31.10
N ASP A 246 -14.70 -36.02 -29.91
CA ASP A 246 -15.12 -37.32 -29.36
C ASP A 246 -16.32 -37.18 -28.40
N MET A 247 -16.72 -35.95 -28.06
CA MET A 247 -17.82 -35.67 -27.15
C MET A 247 -19.16 -35.51 -27.92
N PRO A 248 -20.29 -36.03 -27.40
CA PRO A 248 -21.61 -35.74 -27.92
C PRO A 248 -21.89 -34.23 -27.89
N LEU A 249 -22.54 -33.67 -28.92
CA LEU A 249 -22.76 -32.22 -29.00
C LEU A 249 -23.52 -31.65 -27.79
N ARG A 250 -24.44 -32.41 -27.19
CA ARG A 250 -25.14 -32.03 -25.96
C ARG A 250 -24.21 -31.86 -24.77
N GLU A 251 -23.28 -32.80 -24.58
CA GLU A 251 -22.30 -32.75 -23.48
C GLU A 251 -21.29 -31.63 -23.74
N LEU A 252 -20.88 -31.45 -24.99
CA LEU A 252 -20.00 -30.36 -25.41
C LEU A 252 -20.66 -28.99 -25.12
N GLY A 253 -21.91 -28.82 -25.52
CA GLY A 253 -22.67 -27.60 -25.23
C GLY A 253 -22.90 -27.38 -23.74
N ALA A 254 -23.13 -28.44 -22.95
CA ALA A 254 -23.30 -28.34 -21.51
C ALA A 254 -22.00 -27.98 -20.77
N SER A 255 -20.85 -28.44 -21.27
CA SER A 255 -19.55 -28.11 -20.69
C SER A 255 -19.15 -26.65 -20.86
N ILE A 256 -19.66 -25.99 -21.91
CA ILE A 256 -19.43 -24.58 -22.19
C ILE A 256 -20.51 -23.71 -21.52
N GLY A 257 -21.77 -24.16 -21.49
CA GLY A 257 -22.87 -23.46 -20.82
C GLY A 257 -23.59 -22.45 -21.73
N THR A 258 -23.78 -21.23 -21.27
CA THR A 258 -24.40 -20.13 -22.03
C THR A 258 -23.36 -19.21 -22.64
N ALA A 259 -23.57 -18.80 -23.89
CA ALA A 259 -22.76 -17.80 -24.55
C ALA A 259 -23.43 -16.42 -24.41
N GLY A 260 -22.74 -15.46 -23.77
CA GLY A 260 -23.26 -14.10 -23.58
C GLY A 260 -23.28 -13.25 -24.85
N ALA A 261 -22.40 -13.55 -25.82
CA ALA A 261 -22.34 -12.89 -27.12
C ALA A 261 -21.79 -13.87 -28.18
N LEU A 262 -22.11 -13.59 -29.45
CA LEU A 262 -21.56 -14.34 -30.59
C LEU A 262 -20.04 -14.10 -30.73
N GLY A 263 -19.29 -15.16 -30.99
CA GLY A 263 -17.83 -15.18 -31.04
C GLY A 263 -17.22 -14.81 -32.40
N LYS A 264 -15.90 -15.01 -32.50
CA LYS A 264 -15.10 -14.59 -33.68
C LYS A 264 -15.35 -15.45 -34.93
N CYS A 265 -16.09 -16.55 -34.83
CA CYS A 265 -16.47 -17.36 -35.99
C CYS A 265 -17.83 -16.91 -36.55
N THR A 266 -18.87 -16.83 -35.70
CA THR A 266 -20.24 -16.57 -36.15
C THR A 266 -20.50 -15.10 -36.48
N GLN A 267 -19.92 -14.14 -35.74
CA GLN A 267 -20.08 -12.71 -36.01
C GLN A 267 -19.66 -12.32 -37.45
N PRO A 268 -18.46 -12.69 -37.94
CA PRO A 268 -18.07 -12.39 -39.32
C PRO A 268 -18.94 -13.09 -40.37
N LEU A 269 -19.43 -14.30 -40.08
CA LEU A 269 -20.31 -15.03 -41.00
C LEU A 269 -21.66 -14.33 -41.19
N ILE A 270 -22.25 -13.83 -40.10
CA ILE A 270 -23.48 -13.03 -40.15
C ILE A 270 -23.23 -11.71 -40.87
N ALA A 271 -22.14 -11.01 -40.56
CA ALA A 271 -21.77 -9.79 -41.27
C ALA A 271 -21.57 -10.04 -42.79
N ARG A 272 -21.00 -11.19 -43.16
CA ARG A 272 -20.85 -11.62 -44.56
C ARG A 272 -22.18 -11.93 -45.23
N LEU A 273 -23.11 -12.58 -44.52
CA LEU A 273 -24.46 -12.84 -45.02
C LEU A 273 -25.15 -11.54 -45.44
N PHE A 274 -25.14 -10.54 -44.56
CA PHE A 274 -25.77 -9.24 -44.84
C PHE A 274 -25.06 -8.46 -45.94
N SER A 275 -23.73 -8.40 -45.94
CA SER A 275 -22.99 -7.67 -46.98
C SER A 275 -23.06 -8.32 -48.37
N SER A 276 -23.15 -9.66 -48.46
CA SER A 276 -23.14 -10.37 -49.73
C SER A 276 -24.54 -10.63 -50.31
N LYS A 277 -25.54 -10.96 -49.46
CA LYS A 277 -26.85 -11.44 -49.91
C LYS A 277 -27.98 -10.42 -49.77
N MET A 278 -27.82 -9.34 -49.00
CA MET A 278 -28.86 -8.32 -48.84
C MET A 278 -28.69 -7.16 -49.83
N PRO A 279 -29.78 -6.45 -50.19
CA PRO A 279 -29.73 -5.28 -51.06
C PRO A 279 -29.01 -4.10 -50.38
N GLY A 280 -28.49 -3.18 -51.18
CA GLY A 280 -27.87 -1.95 -50.67
C GLY A 280 -28.87 -1.14 -49.83
N GLY A 281 -28.48 -0.76 -48.61
CA GLY A 281 -29.33 -0.07 -47.64
C GLY A 281 -29.91 -0.95 -46.53
N PHE A 282 -29.95 -2.28 -46.71
CA PHE A 282 -30.39 -3.21 -45.67
C PHE A 282 -29.21 -3.80 -44.88
N SER A 283 -28.69 -3.02 -43.92
CA SER A 283 -27.59 -3.43 -43.04
C SER A 283 -28.05 -4.37 -41.92
N LEU A 284 -27.09 -5.01 -41.25
CA LEU A 284 -27.34 -5.78 -40.03
C LEU A 284 -28.03 -4.93 -38.94
N SER A 285 -27.69 -3.64 -38.84
CA SER A 285 -28.36 -2.71 -37.92
C SER A 285 -29.81 -2.45 -38.31
N SER A 286 -30.11 -2.27 -39.61
CA SER A 286 -31.49 -2.16 -40.09
C SER A 286 -32.28 -3.44 -39.79
N ALA A 287 -31.68 -4.61 -39.99
CA ALA A 287 -32.31 -5.89 -39.70
C ALA A 287 -32.59 -6.08 -38.20
N ARG A 288 -31.63 -5.76 -37.32
CA ARG A 288 -31.85 -5.75 -35.85
C ARG A 288 -32.97 -4.78 -35.44
N GLY A 289 -33.04 -3.61 -36.07
CA GLY A 289 -34.15 -2.67 -35.89
C GLY A 289 -35.51 -3.27 -36.27
N VAL A 290 -35.60 -3.96 -37.42
CA VAL A 290 -36.82 -4.68 -37.84
C VAL A 290 -37.18 -5.79 -36.85
N LEU A 291 -36.20 -6.58 -36.37
CA LEU A 291 -36.44 -7.65 -35.40
C LEU A 291 -36.95 -7.11 -34.06
N GLN A 292 -36.46 -5.96 -33.62
CA GLN A 292 -36.94 -5.29 -32.42
C GLN A 292 -38.35 -4.71 -32.63
N SER A 293 -38.59 -3.99 -33.73
CA SER A 293 -39.85 -3.26 -33.95
C SER A 293 -41.02 -4.16 -34.38
N ALA A 294 -40.76 -5.16 -35.23
CA ALA A 294 -41.82 -6.02 -35.79
C ALA A 294 -42.06 -7.29 -34.96
N TYR A 295 -41.04 -7.78 -34.25
CA TYR A 295 -41.09 -9.05 -33.52
C TYR A 295 -40.83 -8.92 -32.02
N GLY A 296 -40.50 -7.74 -31.51
CA GLY A 296 -40.28 -7.51 -30.08
C GLY A 296 -39.10 -8.27 -29.50
N LEU A 297 -38.11 -8.66 -30.32
CA LEU A 297 -36.98 -9.49 -29.89
C LEU A 297 -35.88 -8.67 -29.23
N GLY A 298 -35.44 -9.09 -28.04
CA GLY A 298 -34.23 -8.59 -27.38
C GLY A 298 -32.93 -8.99 -28.09
N PRO A 299 -31.80 -8.37 -27.75
CA PRO A 299 -30.53 -8.55 -28.46
C PRO A 299 -30.04 -10.01 -28.54
N GLN A 300 -30.25 -10.81 -27.49
CA GLN A 300 -29.78 -12.20 -27.49
C GLN A 300 -30.68 -13.10 -28.35
N ARG A 301 -31.99 -12.88 -28.35
CA ARG A 301 -32.89 -13.55 -29.30
C ARG A 301 -32.68 -13.10 -30.74
N GLN A 302 -32.30 -11.84 -30.97
CA GLN A 302 -31.89 -11.38 -32.31
C GLN A 302 -30.69 -12.19 -32.79
N ASP A 303 -29.67 -12.38 -31.94
CA ASP A 303 -28.49 -13.18 -32.28
C ASP A 303 -28.83 -14.65 -32.52
N ALA A 304 -29.71 -15.24 -31.70
CA ALA A 304 -30.19 -16.61 -31.91
C ALA A 304 -30.96 -16.76 -33.25
N LEU A 305 -31.77 -15.79 -33.62
CA LEU A 305 -32.47 -15.77 -34.91
C LEU A 305 -31.49 -15.59 -36.08
N LEU A 306 -30.50 -14.70 -35.94
CA LEU A 306 -29.46 -14.47 -36.96
C LEU A 306 -28.57 -15.69 -37.17
N LEU A 307 -28.33 -16.50 -36.12
CA LEU A 307 -27.69 -17.81 -36.25
C LEU A 307 -28.54 -18.77 -37.10
N VAL A 308 -29.85 -18.82 -36.89
CA VAL A 308 -30.75 -19.59 -37.76
C VAL A 308 -30.70 -19.06 -39.20
N ALA A 309 -30.60 -17.74 -39.38
CA ALA A 309 -30.49 -17.10 -40.68
C ALA A 309 -29.29 -17.60 -41.51
N LEU A 310 -28.16 -17.92 -40.86
CA LEU A 310 -26.99 -18.52 -41.53
C LEU A 310 -27.32 -19.85 -42.21
N THR A 311 -28.21 -20.64 -41.62
CA THR A 311 -28.64 -21.94 -42.18
C THR A 311 -29.68 -21.81 -43.29
N MET A 312 -30.24 -20.61 -43.48
CA MET A 312 -31.26 -20.28 -44.47
C MET A 312 -30.76 -19.20 -45.45
N GLU A 313 -29.46 -19.21 -45.75
CA GLU A 313 -28.81 -18.25 -46.65
C GLU A 313 -29.45 -18.24 -48.06
N PRO A 314 -29.88 -17.07 -48.58
CA PRO A 314 -30.37 -16.96 -49.96
C PRO A 314 -29.30 -17.37 -50.99
N ALA A 315 -29.69 -18.14 -52.00
CA ALA A 315 -28.77 -18.59 -53.04
C ALA A 315 -28.13 -17.41 -53.81
N ALA A 316 -28.95 -16.41 -54.16
CA ALA A 316 -28.53 -15.17 -54.82
C ALA A 316 -28.82 -13.95 -53.94
N ARG A 317 -28.18 -12.81 -54.28
CA ARG A 317 -28.46 -11.54 -53.61
C ARG A 317 -29.90 -11.11 -53.88
N LEU A 318 -30.60 -10.69 -52.84
CA LEU A 318 -31.99 -10.22 -52.90
C LEU A 318 -32.06 -8.84 -53.59
N GLY A 319 -33.10 -8.64 -54.41
CA GLY A 319 -33.22 -7.49 -55.29
C GLY A 319 -33.76 -6.21 -54.64
N SER A 320 -34.63 -6.36 -53.62
CA SER A 320 -35.28 -5.23 -52.95
C SER A 320 -35.32 -5.41 -51.43
N GLU A 321 -35.48 -4.29 -50.70
CA GLU A 321 -35.66 -4.33 -49.24
C GLU A 321 -36.92 -5.13 -48.84
N ALA A 322 -37.96 -5.11 -49.67
CA ALA A 322 -39.17 -5.91 -49.45
C ALA A 322 -38.89 -7.41 -49.50
N ASP A 323 -38.06 -7.87 -50.44
CA ASP A 323 -37.64 -9.28 -50.52
C ASP A 323 -36.78 -9.68 -49.31
N ALA A 324 -35.92 -8.77 -48.84
CA ALA A 324 -35.09 -8.98 -47.64
C ALA A 324 -35.94 -9.10 -46.37
N ARG A 325 -36.97 -8.27 -46.22
CA ARG A 325 -37.94 -8.38 -45.12
C ARG A 325 -38.74 -9.69 -45.22
N SER A 326 -39.25 -10.05 -46.39
CA SER A 326 -39.97 -11.32 -46.58
C SER A 326 -39.10 -12.55 -46.28
N TRP A 327 -37.80 -12.50 -46.59
CA TRP A 327 -36.86 -13.56 -46.20
C TRP A 327 -36.65 -13.58 -44.69
N LEU A 328 -36.45 -12.43 -44.06
CA LEU A 328 -36.28 -12.30 -42.61
C LEU A 328 -37.52 -12.79 -41.85
N ASP A 329 -38.73 -12.54 -42.38
CA ASP A 329 -39.98 -13.09 -41.86
C ASP A 329 -40.01 -14.62 -41.91
N GLY A 330 -39.46 -15.21 -42.98
CA GLY A 330 -39.30 -16.66 -43.12
C GLY A 330 -38.35 -17.23 -42.07
N VAL A 331 -37.22 -16.55 -41.82
CA VAL A 331 -36.26 -16.91 -40.77
C VAL A 331 -36.88 -16.74 -39.38
N ALA A 332 -37.63 -15.66 -39.15
CA ALA A 332 -38.32 -15.41 -37.88
C ALA A 332 -39.31 -16.53 -37.58
N LYS A 333 -40.10 -16.98 -38.56
CA LYS A 333 -41.02 -18.13 -38.40
C LYS A 333 -40.28 -19.43 -38.06
N ALA A 334 -39.15 -19.69 -38.72
CA ALA A 334 -38.33 -20.86 -38.44
C ALA A 334 -37.73 -20.82 -37.01
N TYR A 335 -37.25 -19.65 -36.58
CA TYR A 335 -36.76 -19.44 -35.21
C TYR A 335 -37.89 -19.60 -34.18
N ALA A 336 -39.06 -19.02 -34.43
CA ALA A 336 -40.23 -19.14 -33.54
C ALA A 336 -40.64 -20.59 -33.29
N SER A 337 -40.68 -21.40 -34.36
CA SER A 337 -40.96 -22.84 -34.26
C SER A 337 -39.91 -23.60 -33.44
N ARG A 338 -38.64 -23.16 -33.43
CA ARG A 338 -37.55 -23.82 -32.70
C ARG A 338 -37.49 -23.37 -31.23
N ALA A 339 -37.70 -22.08 -31.00
CA ALA A 339 -37.65 -21.47 -29.68
C ALA A 339 -38.97 -21.62 -28.89
N GLY A 340 -40.04 -22.13 -29.51
CA GLY A 340 -41.35 -22.30 -28.88
C GLY A 340 -42.05 -20.97 -28.58
N ILE A 341 -41.75 -19.91 -29.34
CA ILE A 341 -42.32 -18.57 -29.16
C ILE A 341 -43.32 -18.27 -30.27
N SER A 342 -44.37 -17.51 -29.96
CA SER A 342 -45.31 -16.96 -30.94
C SER A 342 -45.14 -15.46 -31.04
N TYR A 343 -45.15 -14.93 -32.26
CA TYR A 343 -45.18 -13.48 -32.47
C TYR A 343 -46.63 -13.00 -32.39
N ALA A 344 -46.86 -11.86 -31.75
CA ALA A 344 -48.17 -11.20 -31.82
C ALA A 344 -48.46 -10.86 -33.28
N ALA A 345 -49.66 -11.20 -33.77
CA ALA A 345 -50.06 -10.83 -35.13
C ALA A 345 -50.11 -9.31 -35.23
N ALA A 346 -49.42 -8.74 -36.23
CA ALA A 346 -49.57 -7.33 -36.56
C ALA A 346 -51.06 -7.07 -36.83
N ALA A 347 -51.68 -6.20 -36.02
CA ALA A 347 -53.07 -5.82 -36.21
C ALA A 347 -53.22 -5.27 -37.64
N GLY A 348 -53.97 -5.99 -38.48
CA GLY A 348 -54.26 -5.56 -39.83
C GLY A 348 -54.94 -4.20 -39.79
N ALA A 349 -54.35 -3.22 -40.47
CA ALA A 349 -54.97 -1.92 -40.68
C ALA A 349 -56.31 -2.12 -41.41
N ALA A 350 -57.41 -2.05 -40.68
CA ALA A 350 -58.74 -2.01 -41.25
C ALA A 350 -58.88 -0.72 -42.06
N THR A 351 -59.06 -0.85 -43.38
CA THR A 351 -59.47 0.24 -44.25
C THR A 351 -60.88 0.70 -43.90
N ALA A 352 -61.01 1.74 -43.08
CA ALA A 352 -62.25 2.48 -42.90
C ALA A 352 -62.18 3.78 -43.71
N GLY A 353 -62.96 3.85 -44.79
CA GLY A 353 -63.16 5.09 -45.54
C GLY A 353 -63.92 6.12 -44.71
N GLY A 354 -63.49 7.39 -44.77
CA GLY A 354 -64.23 8.49 -44.14
C GLY A 354 -63.46 9.81 -44.05
N GLN A 355 -63.62 10.64 -45.08
CA GLN A 355 -63.55 12.12 -45.12
C GLN A 355 -62.30 12.89 -44.67
N ALA A 356 -61.97 13.89 -45.49
CA ALA A 356 -60.81 14.77 -45.42
C ALA A 356 -60.85 15.76 -44.24
N GLN A 357 -59.79 15.75 -43.42
CA GLN A 357 -59.28 16.88 -42.64
C GLN A 357 -57.75 16.73 -42.47
N GLY A 358 -56.97 17.67 -43.03
CA GLY A 358 -55.55 18.03 -42.76
C GLY A 358 -54.47 16.92 -42.64
N PRO A 359 -53.28 17.06 -43.24
CA PRO A 359 -52.23 16.06 -43.09
C PRO A 359 -51.69 16.07 -41.65
N VAL A 360 -52.18 15.15 -40.81
CA VAL A 360 -51.62 14.90 -39.48
C VAL A 360 -50.38 14.04 -39.70
N LEU A 361 -49.21 14.67 -39.79
CA LEU A 361 -47.92 13.98 -39.90
C LEU A 361 -47.76 13.01 -38.74
N SER A 362 -47.55 11.74 -39.03
CA SER A 362 -47.32 10.71 -38.01
C SER A 362 -45.98 10.96 -37.31
N SER A 363 -45.85 10.58 -36.02
CA SER A 363 -44.59 10.73 -35.27
C SER A 363 -43.39 10.12 -36.01
N ALA A 364 -43.61 8.99 -36.70
CA ALA A 364 -42.59 8.31 -37.50
C ALA A 364 -42.17 9.12 -38.75
N GLU A 365 -43.09 9.88 -39.36
CA GLU A 365 -42.77 10.79 -40.47
C GLU A 365 -41.99 12.02 -40.00
N MET A 366 -42.29 12.54 -38.79
CA MET A 366 -41.51 13.61 -38.18
C MET A 366 -40.08 13.17 -37.85
N ASP A 367 -39.87 11.99 -37.26
CA ASP A 367 -38.53 11.47 -36.98
C ASP A 367 -37.72 11.23 -38.25
N ARG A 368 -38.39 10.73 -39.30
CA ARG A 368 -37.78 10.59 -40.63
C ARG A 368 -37.37 11.94 -41.21
N MET A 369 -38.24 12.94 -41.15
CA MET A 369 -37.95 14.29 -41.63
C MET A 369 -36.81 14.95 -40.84
N GLN A 370 -36.77 14.77 -39.52
CA GLN A 370 -35.66 15.25 -38.67
C GLN A 370 -34.34 14.56 -39.03
N LYS A 371 -34.37 13.24 -39.30
CA LYS A 371 -33.19 12.49 -39.74
C LYS A 371 -32.67 13.01 -41.08
N GLU A 372 -33.56 13.20 -42.06
CA GLU A 372 -33.23 13.77 -43.37
C GLU A 372 -32.66 15.19 -43.23
N GLN A 373 -33.22 16.02 -42.34
CA GLN A 373 -32.70 17.36 -42.04
C GLN A 373 -31.30 17.31 -41.39
N ARG A 374 -31.07 16.41 -40.41
CA ARG A 374 -29.75 16.23 -39.78
C ARG A 374 -28.70 15.72 -40.78
N GLU A 375 -29.10 14.85 -41.70
CA GLU A 375 -28.23 14.35 -42.76
C GLU A 375 -27.83 15.46 -43.73
N HIS A 376 -28.80 16.30 -44.13
CA HIS A 376 -28.52 17.49 -44.93
C HIS A 376 -27.59 18.48 -44.20
N ALA A 377 -27.83 18.75 -42.92
CA ALA A 377 -26.95 19.61 -42.11
C ALA A 377 -25.52 19.04 -42.01
N ARG A 378 -25.38 17.73 -41.82
CA ARG A 378 -24.07 17.06 -41.82
C ARG A 378 -23.33 17.21 -43.15
N GLN A 379 -24.02 17.04 -44.27
CA GLN A 379 -23.43 17.25 -45.60
C GLN A 379 -22.94 18.70 -45.78
N GLN A 380 -23.72 19.69 -45.32
CA GLN A 380 -23.31 21.10 -45.34
C GLN A 380 -22.05 21.34 -44.51
N ILE A 381 -21.98 20.77 -43.30
CA ILE A 381 -20.80 20.85 -42.41
C ILE A 381 -19.57 20.23 -43.10
N GLU A 382 -19.70 19.06 -43.71
CA GLU A 382 -18.59 18.38 -44.40
C GLU A 382 -18.06 19.21 -45.58
N VAL A 383 -18.94 19.85 -46.36
CA VAL A 383 -18.55 20.72 -47.48
C VAL A 383 -17.85 21.99 -46.99
N LEU A 384 -18.40 22.64 -45.96
CA LEU A 384 -17.80 23.84 -45.37
C LEU A 384 -16.42 23.53 -44.76
N ALA A 385 -16.28 22.42 -44.04
CA ALA A 385 -15.01 21.98 -43.48
C ALA A 385 -13.97 21.71 -44.57
N ARG A 386 -14.37 21.05 -45.67
CA ARG A 386 -13.49 20.81 -46.81
C ARG A 386 -13.04 22.12 -47.48
N TYR A 387 -13.94 23.08 -47.65
CA TYR A 387 -13.61 24.39 -48.22
C TYR A 387 -12.65 25.19 -47.32
N ALA A 388 -12.86 25.14 -46.00
CA ALA A 388 -12.01 25.80 -45.02
C ALA A 388 -10.68 25.08 -44.74
N GLY A 389 -10.45 23.89 -45.31
CA GLY A 389 -9.27 23.07 -45.05
C GLY A 389 -9.23 22.46 -43.64
N ILE A 390 -10.39 22.36 -42.96
CA ILE A 390 -10.52 21.83 -41.60
C ILE A 390 -10.77 20.32 -41.67
N ASP A 391 -9.92 19.54 -41.00
CA ASP A 391 -10.12 18.10 -40.84
C ASP A 391 -10.89 17.79 -39.55
N LEU A 392 -12.18 17.50 -39.69
CA LEU A 392 -13.09 17.18 -38.58
C LEU A 392 -12.70 15.91 -37.80
N ARG A 393 -11.74 15.11 -38.29
CA ARG A 393 -11.24 13.88 -37.63
C ARG A 393 -9.83 14.00 -37.10
N ALA A 394 -9.15 15.14 -37.26
CA ALA A 394 -7.77 15.31 -36.79
C ALA A 394 -7.65 15.05 -35.28
N ASP A 395 -8.55 15.62 -34.48
CA ASP A 395 -8.55 15.45 -33.02
C ASP A 395 -8.87 14.00 -32.62
N GLY A 396 -9.84 13.37 -33.30
CA GLY A 396 -10.20 11.96 -33.07
C GLY A 396 -9.03 11.02 -33.33
N ARG A 397 -8.32 11.19 -34.45
CA ARG A 397 -7.12 10.38 -34.76
C ARG A 397 -5.97 10.64 -33.81
N SER A 398 -5.79 11.89 -33.37
CA SER A 398 -4.76 12.24 -32.37
C SER A 398 -5.07 11.60 -31.02
N ALA A 399 -6.33 11.64 -30.58
CA ALA A 399 -6.77 10.97 -29.36
C ALA A 399 -6.64 9.45 -29.44
N GLU A 400 -6.97 8.83 -30.58
CA GLU A 400 -6.74 7.39 -30.82
C GLU A 400 -5.26 7.02 -30.77
N SER A 401 -4.40 7.84 -31.40
CA SER A 401 -2.94 7.66 -31.36
C SER A 401 -2.37 7.77 -29.95
N GLU A 402 -2.77 8.79 -29.18
CA GLU A 402 -2.32 8.95 -27.79
C GLU A 402 -2.87 7.86 -26.87
N ARG A 403 -4.10 7.38 -27.10
CA ARG A 403 -4.62 6.20 -26.37
C ARG A 403 -3.81 4.95 -26.66
N ALA A 404 -3.44 4.70 -27.91
CA ALA A 404 -2.60 3.57 -28.28
C ALA A 404 -1.23 3.68 -27.60
N ARG A 405 -0.60 4.85 -27.66
CA ARG A 405 0.69 5.13 -27.01
C ARG A 405 0.62 4.97 -25.49
N ASN A 406 -0.41 5.47 -24.84
CA ASN A 406 -0.61 5.29 -23.40
C ASN A 406 -0.82 3.81 -23.05
N GLY A 407 -1.52 3.04 -23.89
CA GLY A 407 -1.64 1.60 -23.73
C GLY A 407 -0.30 0.87 -23.79
N GLU A 408 0.57 1.25 -24.74
CA GLU A 408 1.94 0.71 -24.84
C GLU A 408 2.79 1.06 -23.60
N LEU A 409 2.74 2.33 -23.16
CA LEU A 409 3.47 2.77 -21.96
C LEU A 409 2.97 2.07 -20.70
N GLN A 410 1.65 1.90 -20.55
CA GLN A 410 1.08 1.19 -19.42
C GLN A 410 1.52 -0.27 -19.42
N THR A 411 1.50 -0.94 -20.57
CA THR A 411 1.98 -2.32 -20.70
C THR A 411 3.45 -2.45 -20.30
N ASN A 412 4.29 -1.49 -20.67
CA ASN A 412 5.69 -1.49 -20.26
C ASN A 412 5.86 -1.28 -18.75
N LEU A 413 5.08 -0.39 -18.14
CA LEU A 413 5.09 -0.17 -16.68
C LEU A 413 4.59 -1.41 -15.93
N ASP A 414 3.49 -2.01 -16.38
CA ASP A 414 2.93 -3.22 -15.81
C ASP A 414 3.93 -4.38 -15.88
N SER A 415 4.67 -4.49 -17.00
CA SER A 415 5.72 -5.50 -17.14
C SER A 415 6.87 -5.29 -16.15
N LEU A 416 7.26 -4.05 -15.85
CA LEU A 416 8.31 -3.76 -14.87
C LEU A 416 7.83 -3.99 -13.44
N SER A 417 6.59 -3.60 -13.12
CA SER A 417 5.97 -3.85 -11.82
C SER A 417 5.78 -5.35 -11.58
N ALA A 418 5.41 -6.13 -12.60
CA ALA A 418 5.28 -7.57 -12.49
C ALA A 418 6.62 -8.28 -12.23
N GLU A 419 7.73 -7.76 -12.78
CA GLU A 419 9.07 -8.32 -12.60
C GLU A 419 9.68 -7.92 -11.24
N LEU A 420 9.66 -6.63 -10.92
CA LEU A 420 10.34 -6.09 -9.74
C LEU A 420 9.49 -6.14 -8.46
N GLY A 421 8.16 -6.19 -8.62
CA GLY A 421 7.19 -6.11 -7.54
C GLY A 421 7.05 -4.71 -6.92
N ASP A 422 5.92 -4.51 -6.24
CA ASP A 422 5.52 -3.20 -5.74
C ASP A 422 6.42 -2.68 -4.61
N ASP A 423 6.89 -3.54 -3.69
CA ASP A 423 7.75 -3.10 -2.59
C ASP A 423 9.06 -2.53 -3.13
N PHE A 424 9.62 -3.13 -4.18
CA PHE A 424 10.84 -2.63 -4.82
C PHE A 424 10.57 -1.31 -5.54
N VAL A 425 9.54 -1.25 -6.38
CA VAL A 425 9.21 -0.05 -7.19
C VAL A 425 8.91 1.15 -6.30
N GLU A 426 8.11 0.98 -5.24
CA GLU A 426 7.85 2.02 -4.25
C GLU A 426 9.10 2.32 -3.41
N GLY A 427 9.85 1.28 -3.05
CA GLY A 427 11.03 1.34 -2.22
C GLY A 427 12.22 2.07 -2.84
N ILE A 428 12.32 2.18 -4.16
CA ILE A 428 13.42 2.90 -4.85
C ILE A 428 13.13 4.38 -5.14
N LYS A 429 11.93 4.88 -4.80
CA LYS A 429 11.57 6.29 -5.06
C LYS A 429 12.50 7.25 -4.32
N PRO A 430 13.09 8.25 -5.01
CA PRO A 430 14.00 9.21 -4.39
C PRO A 430 13.29 10.07 -3.33
N ARG A 431 14.00 10.41 -2.25
CA ARG A 431 13.52 11.23 -1.13
C ARG A 431 14.39 12.44 -0.86
N PHE A 432 15.62 12.48 -1.38
CA PHE A 432 16.56 13.56 -1.13
C PHE A 432 16.05 14.90 -1.70
N ASP A 433 16.07 15.94 -0.87
CA ASP A 433 15.78 17.32 -1.26
C ASP A 433 16.64 18.26 -0.42
N ALA A 434 17.52 19.02 -1.07
CA ALA A 434 18.40 19.99 -0.42
C ALA A 434 17.64 21.09 0.35
N ARG A 435 16.38 21.36 0.01
CA ARG A 435 15.53 22.35 0.72
C ARG A 435 14.97 21.83 2.03
N LYS A 436 15.02 20.51 2.26
CA LYS A 436 14.55 19.85 3.49
C LYS A 436 15.66 19.63 4.51
N VAL A 437 16.88 20.09 4.22
CA VAL A 437 18.03 19.98 5.13
C VAL A 437 17.71 20.71 6.44
N ARG A 438 17.95 20.03 7.57
CA ARG A 438 17.94 20.65 8.90
C ARG A 438 19.36 20.72 9.43
N ARG A 439 19.74 21.88 9.95
CA ARG A 439 21.06 22.14 10.51
C ARG A 439 20.90 22.55 11.96
N PHE A 440 21.59 21.85 12.85
CA PHE A 440 21.65 22.14 14.27
C PHE A 440 23.11 22.42 14.64
N ASP A 441 23.39 23.67 15.00
CA ASP A 441 24.74 24.16 15.35
C ASP A 441 24.75 25.09 16.58
N SER A 442 23.59 25.31 17.21
CA SER A 442 23.39 26.27 18.29
C SER A 442 23.75 25.73 19.69
N TYR A 443 24.85 24.97 19.83
CA TYR A 443 25.31 24.41 21.12
C TYR A 443 25.36 25.46 22.24
N TRP A 444 25.75 26.69 21.89
CA TRP A 444 25.90 27.82 22.81
C TRP A 444 24.60 28.21 23.50
N ASN A 445 23.45 27.98 22.87
CA ASN A 445 22.14 28.26 23.45
C ASN A 445 21.72 27.13 24.38
N TRP A 446 21.84 25.88 23.91
CA TRP A 446 21.44 24.69 24.65
C TRP A 446 22.25 24.50 25.93
N ALA A 447 23.54 24.84 25.92
CA ALA A 447 24.37 24.80 27.12
C ALA A 447 23.89 25.80 28.19
N ARG A 448 23.55 27.03 27.79
CA ARG A 448 23.04 28.07 28.71
C ARG A 448 21.67 27.69 29.25
N GLN A 449 20.77 27.21 28.38
CA GLN A 449 19.47 26.72 28.77
C GLN A 449 19.60 25.55 29.75
N GLY A 450 20.40 24.53 29.43
CA GLY A 450 20.59 23.35 30.28
C GLY A 450 21.18 23.70 31.63
N ALA A 451 22.20 24.58 31.68
CA ALA A 451 22.76 25.06 32.94
C ALA A 451 21.72 25.81 33.79
N TYR A 452 20.97 26.72 33.17
CA TYR A 452 19.94 27.51 33.85
C TYR A 452 18.79 26.62 34.36
N GLU A 453 18.24 25.74 33.52
CA GLU A 453 17.18 24.80 33.90
C GLU A 453 17.62 23.90 35.06
N TRP A 454 18.86 23.40 35.04
CA TRP A 454 19.36 22.56 36.12
C TRP A 454 19.45 23.32 37.44
N ILE A 455 19.98 24.55 37.42
CA ILE A 455 20.03 25.41 38.62
C ILE A 455 18.60 25.69 39.13
N GLN A 456 17.65 26.01 38.26
CA GLN A 456 16.26 26.27 38.65
C GLN A 456 15.55 25.03 39.20
N GLN A 457 15.81 23.84 38.65
CA GLN A 457 15.29 22.58 39.19
C GLN A 457 15.78 22.34 40.61
N THR A 458 17.05 22.65 40.90
CA THR A 458 17.59 22.56 42.27
C THR A 458 16.99 23.61 43.20
N ILE A 459 16.72 24.83 42.72
CA ILE A 459 16.01 25.87 43.51
C ILE A 459 14.59 25.42 43.87
N ALA A 460 13.88 24.76 42.95
CA ALA A 460 12.50 24.29 43.16
C ALA A 460 12.38 23.07 44.11
N GLY A 461 13.47 22.66 44.77
CA GLY A 461 13.48 21.53 45.70
C GLY A 461 13.95 20.21 45.08
N GLY A 462 14.49 20.22 43.86
CA GLY A 462 15.16 19.06 43.30
C GLY A 462 16.44 18.72 44.08
N ALA A 463 16.64 17.44 44.41
CA ALA A 463 17.89 16.98 45.00
C ALA A 463 19.08 17.35 44.10
N VAL A 464 20.24 17.65 44.69
CA VAL A 464 21.49 17.77 43.93
C VAL A 464 21.87 16.36 43.46
N VAL A 465 21.45 16.00 42.26
CA VAL A 465 21.86 14.76 41.60
C VAL A 465 23.23 15.01 40.98
N GLU A 466 24.24 14.29 41.45
CA GLU A 466 25.54 14.26 40.78
C GLU A 466 25.38 13.53 39.44
N ASP A 467 25.37 14.28 38.35
CA ASP A 467 25.27 13.76 36.99
C ASP A 467 26.54 14.15 36.22
N GLU A 468 27.54 13.25 36.25
CA GLU A 468 28.82 13.48 35.56
C GLU A 468 28.64 13.64 34.05
N ALA A 469 27.67 12.97 33.44
CA ALA A 469 27.42 13.06 32.01
C ALA A 469 26.90 14.47 31.63
N ARG A 470 25.98 15.04 32.41
CA ARG A 470 25.54 16.44 32.23
C ARG A 470 26.65 17.44 32.49
N ILE A 471 27.50 17.22 33.51
CA ILE A 471 28.66 18.09 33.77
C ILE A 471 29.62 18.06 32.58
N LEU A 472 29.97 16.86 32.09
CA LEU A 472 30.82 16.69 30.92
C LEU A 472 30.23 17.38 29.69
N GLN A 473 28.92 17.30 29.48
CA GLN A 473 28.26 17.99 28.37
C GLN A 473 28.41 19.51 28.46
N LEU A 474 28.28 20.10 29.65
CA LEU A 474 28.52 21.53 29.85
C LEU A 474 29.99 21.91 29.67
N GLN A 475 30.92 21.07 30.14
CA GLN A 475 32.36 21.23 29.90
C GLN A 475 32.67 21.23 28.39
N ASN A 476 32.10 20.29 27.65
CA ASN A 476 32.23 20.20 26.19
C ASN A 476 31.64 21.42 25.46
N CYS A 477 30.75 22.17 26.10
CA CYS A 477 30.16 23.39 25.56
C CYS A 477 30.76 24.68 26.14
N ALA A 478 31.75 24.60 27.02
CA ALA A 478 32.27 25.74 27.77
C ALA A 478 32.74 26.86 26.83
N ASP A 479 32.16 28.06 27.00
CA ASP A 479 32.57 29.29 26.34
C ASP A 479 32.54 30.45 27.36
N GLU A 480 33.11 31.59 26.99
CA GLU A 480 33.16 32.77 27.88
C GLU A 480 31.77 33.28 28.29
N LYS A 481 30.75 33.06 27.45
CA LYS A 481 29.39 33.57 27.69
C LYS A 481 28.61 32.67 28.64
N LEU A 482 28.82 31.36 28.60
CA LEU A 482 28.31 30.39 29.55
C LEU A 482 28.93 30.65 30.93
N LEU A 483 30.24 30.92 30.98
CA LEU A 483 30.90 31.31 32.24
C LEU A 483 30.30 32.58 32.83
N LYS A 484 30.06 33.63 32.03
CA LYS A 484 29.38 34.85 32.51
C LYS A 484 27.99 34.58 33.08
N LEU A 485 27.23 33.65 32.50
CA LEU A 485 25.93 33.24 33.03
C LEU A 485 26.09 32.54 34.38
N LEU A 486 27.03 31.60 34.49
CA LEU A 486 27.30 30.88 35.73
C LEU A 486 27.85 31.79 36.83
N ASP A 487 28.76 32.72 36.50
CA ASP A 487 29.27 33.75 37.41
C ASP A 487 28.13 34.62 37.95
N GLY A 488 27.22 35.04 37.07
CA GLY A 488 26.01 35.76 37.44
C GLY A 488 25.10 34.97 38.37
N SER A 489 24.85 33.69 38.05
CA SER A 489 24.04 32.79 38.90
C SER A 489 24.66 32.61 40.28
N VAL A 490 25.97 32.37 40.37
CA VAL A 490 26.69 32.26 41.64
C VAL A 490 26.60 33.57 42.43
N ALA A 491 26.83 34.72 41.78
CA ALA A 491 26.74 36.02 42.43
C ALA A 491 25.35 36.32 43.00
N VAL A 492 24.29 36.02 42.23
CA VAL A 492 22.90 36.21 42.67
C VAL A 492 22.55 35.29 43.83
N LEU A 493 22.86 33.99 43.74
CA LEU A 493 22.57 33.03 44.80
C LEU A 493 23.33 33.37 46.10
N ASN A 494 24.58 33.82 45.98
CA ASN A 494 25.37 34.27 47.13
C ASN A 494 24.81 35.56 47.76
N ALA A 495 24.29 36.49 46.95
CA ALA A 495 23.71 37.74 47.45
C ALA A 495 22.39 37.56 48.20
N ILE A 496 21.58 36.55 47.85
CA ILE A 496 20.32 36.24 48.54
C ILE A 496 20.58 35.63 49.93
N ALA A 497 21.64 34.85 50.08
CA ALA A 497 22.08 34.22 51.34
C ALA A 497 21.00 33.41 52.08
N ASP A 498 20.06 32.79 51.35
CA ASP A 498 19.02 31.91 51.89
C ASP A 498 19.55 30.46 52.03
N PRO A 499 19.52 29.86 53.23
CA PRO A 499 19.89 28.45 53.43
C PRO A 499 19.14 27.46 52.54
N ALA A 500 17.89 27.75 52.14
CA ALA A 500 17.12 26.90 51.23
C ALA A 500 17.76 26.80 49.84
N LEU A 501 18.56 27.79 49.44
CA LEU A 501 19.21 27.87 48.14
C LEU A 501 20.66 27.34 48.15
N ALA A 502 21.15 26.85 49.29
CA ALA A 502 22.54 26.39 49.44
C ALA A 502 22.90 25.27 48.44
N ALA A 503 21.96 24.36 48.17
CA ALA A 503 22.08 23.30 47.16
C ALA A 503 22.32 23.86 45.75
N ALA A 504 21.51 24.85 45.34
CA ALA A 504 21.62 25.49 44.04
C ALA A 504 22.92 26.31 43.92
N HIS A 505 23.33 26.99 45.00
CA HIS A 505 24.61 27.70 45.05
C HIS A 505 25.80 26.75 44.88
N CYS A 506 25.78 25.60 45.57
CA CYS A 506 26.80 24.57 45.45
C CYS A 506 26.88 24.03 44.01
N LEU A 507 25.73 23.70 43.40
CA LEU A 507 25.66 23.26 42.02
C LEU A 507 26.21 24.33 41.05
N ALA A 508 25.73 25.57 41.14
CA ALA A 508 26.18 26.66 40.26
C ALA A 508 27.70 26.90 40.38
N THR A 509 28.25 26.83 41.59
CA THR A 509 29.70 26.97 41.84
C THR A 509 30.48 25.82 41.20
N ARG A 510 30.01 24.57 41.36
CA ARG A 510 30.62 23.40 40.73
C ARG A 510 30.57 23.47 39.20
N LEU A 511 29.44 23.85 38.62
CA LEU A 511 29.30 24.02 37.17
C LEU A 511 30.26 25.09 36.64
N ARG A 512 30.38 26.23 37.34
CA ARG A 512 31.33 27.30 37.01
C ARG A 512 32.77 26.77 37.02
N GLU A 513 33.18 26.08 38.08
CA GLU A 513 34.53 25.53 38.21
C GLU A 513 34.83 24.51 37.12
N ALA A 514 33.92 23.57 36.88
CA ALA A 514 34.06 22.57 35.83
C ALA A 514 34.20 23.20 34.43
N CYS A 515 33.35 24.20 34.11
CA CYS A 515 33.43 24.92 32.83
C CYS A 515 34.69 25.79 32.72
N THR A 516 35.19 26.34 33.83
CA THR A 516 36.42 27.15 33.85
C THR A 516 37.63 26.27 33.53
N GLN A 517 37.70 25.06 34.11
CA GLN A 517 38.75 24.09 33.82
C GLN A 517 38.72 23.60 32.36
N ALA A 518 37.53 23.49 31.77
CA ALA A 518 37.35 23.06 30.38
C ALA A 518 37.52 24.18 29.34
N LEU A 519 37.61 25.44 29.77
CA LEU A 519 37.70 26.59 28.86
C LEU A 519 38.97 26.50 28.00
N GLY A 520 38.81 26.61 26.67
CA GLY A 520 39.91 26.48 25.72
C GLY A 520 40.34 25.03 25.40
N GLY A 521 39.94 24.04 26.21
CA GLY A 521 40.15 22.61 25.95
C GLY A 521 39.24 22.09 24.84
N ARG A 522 39.68 21.08 24.08
CA ARG A 522 38.83 20.48 23.03
C ARG A 522 37.72 19.62 23.66
N PRO A 523 36.49 19.65 23.14
CA PRO A 523 35.44 18.72 23.59
C PRO A 523 35.85 17.27 23.32
N VAL A 524 35.39 16.39 24.21
CA VAL A 524 35.71 14.97 24.21
C VAL A 524 34.46 14.12 24.41
N TYR A 525 34.41 12.98 23.76
CA TYR A 525 33.50 11.90 24.11
C TYR A 525 34.17 11.01 25.15
N ARG A 526 33.49 10.79 26.27
CA ARG A 526 33.80 9.79 27.29
C ARG A 526 32.59 8.89 27.47
N GLU A 527 32.83 7.59 27.63
CA GLU A 527 31.77 6.66 27.95
C GLU A 527 31.60 6.57 29.47
N LEU A 528 30.48 7.12 29.95
CA LEU A 528 30.15 7.25 31.38
C LEU A 528 28.90 6.45 31.76
N SER A 529 28.28 5.74 30.82
CA SER A 529 27.13 4.89 31.11
C SER A 529 27.53 3.68 31.94
N ALA A 530 26.64 3.28 32.84
CA ALA A 530 26.79 2.03 33.57
C ALA A 530 26.51 0.85 32.61
N PRO A 531 27.38 -0.16 32.54
CA PRO A 531 27.12 -1.37 31.76
C PRO A 531 25.85 -2.09 32.24
N MET A 532 24.93 -2.35 31.31
CA MET A 532 23.66 -3.03 31.60
C MET A 532 23.66 -4.47 31.07
N GLN A 533 22.76 -5.30 31.59
CA GLN A 533 22.51 -6.66 31.13
C GLN A 533 21.00 -6.95 31.05
N PRO A 534 20.57 -7.82 30.12
CA PRO A 534 19.18 -8.24 30.05
C PRO A 534 18.83 -9.14 31.25
N GLN A 535 17.69 -8.88 31.86
CA GLN A 535 17.06 -9.75 32.84
C GLN A 535 15.63 -10.06 32.41
N THR A 536 15.32 -11.35 32.33
CA THR A 536 13.98 -11.84 31.99
C THR A 536 13.42 -12.60 33.17
N ASP A 537 12.36 -12.07 33.77
CA ASP A 537 11.66 -12.68 34.90
C ASP A 537 10.31 -13.22 34.42
N ILE A 538 10.07 -14.51 34.66
CA ILE A 538 8.77 -15.14 34.41
C ILE A 538 7.99 -15.13 35.71
N SER A 539 6.90 -14.37 35.76
CA SER A 539 6.06 -14.26 36.95
C SER A 539 5.38 -15.60 37.27
N GLN A 540 4.87 -15.73 38.49
CA GLN A 540 4.05 -16.90 38.89
C GLN A 540 2.78 -17.05 38.04
N THR A 541 2.31 -15.97 37.41
CA THR A 541 1.18 -15.97 36.48
C THR A 541 1.58 -16.32 35.03
N GLY A 542 2.86 -16.56 34.75
CA GLY A 542 3.38 -16.86 33.42
C GLY A 542 3.69 -15.63 32.55
N SER A 543 3.63 -14.40 33.10
CA SER A 543 4.02 -13.19 32.38
C SER A 543 5.53 -13.12 32.23
N VAL A 544 6.00 -12.84 31.02
CA VAL A 544 7.43 -12.65 30.72
C VAL A 544 7.74 -11.16 30.81
N ASN A 545 8.49 -10.76 31.83
CA ASN A 545 8.91 -9.37 32.05
C ASN A 545 10.38 -9.23 31.68
N TYR A 546 10.69 -8.31 30.78
CA TYR A 546 12.05 -7.96 30.41
C TYR A 546 12.45 -6.64 31.06
N SER A 547 13.65 -6.58 31.62
CA SER A 547 14.27 -5.36 32.12
C SER A 547 15.76 -5.36 31.85
N GLU A 548 16.34 -4.17 31.70
CA GLU A 548 17.80 -4.01 31.70
C GLU A 548 18.24 -3.61 33.11
N VAL A 549 19.14 -4.40 33.70
CA VAL A 549 19.67 -4.16 35.04
C VAL A 549 21.18 -3.92 34.99
N PRO A 550 21.77 -3.14 35.91
CA PRO A 550 23.22 -2.96 35.97
C PRO A 550 23.96 -4.29 36.12
N ARG A 551 25.09 -4.45 35.43
CA ARG A 551 25.92 -5.64 35.54
C ARG A 551 26.55 -5.75 36.93
N ALA A 552 26.50 -6.95 37.50
CA ALA A 552 27.14 -7.22 38.79
C ALA A 552 28.66 -7.29 38.63
N GLY A 553 29.39 -6.47 39.38
CA GLY A 553 30.86 -6.42 39.35
C GLY A 553 31.47 -5.55 38.24
N GLU A 554 30.66 -4.91 37.41
CA GLU A 554 31.09 -4.01 36.32
C GLU A 554 30.42 -2.63 36.44
N PRO A 555 30.77 -1.80 37.44
CA PRO A 555 30.11 -0.50 37.65
C PRO A 555 30.47 0.54 36.59
N SER A 556 31.59 0.38 35.87
CA SER A 556 32.06 1.34 34.88
C SER A 556 32.35 0.69 33.52
N PHE A 557 32.42 1.52 32.47
CA PHE A 557 32.84 1.07 31.13
C PHE A 557 34.27 0.50 31.13
N ALA A 558 35.16 0.96 32.01
CA ALA A 558 36.49 0.38 32.14
C ALA A 558 36.45 -1.07 32.64
N ASP A 559 35.61 -1.35 33.65
CA ASP A 559 35.44 -2.70 34.18
C ASP A 559 34.83 -3.63 33.12
N TYR A 560 33.86 -3.13 32.34
CA TYR A 560 33.32 -3.84 31.18
C TYR A 560 34.40 -4.18 30.16
N VAL A 561 35.28 -3.22 29.81
CA VAL A 561 36.38 -3.46 28.86
C VAL A 561 37.34 -4.52 29.38
N GLU A 562 37.68 -4.51 30.67
CA GLU A 562 38.51 -5.57 31.26
C GLU A 562 37.83 -6.94 31.19
N HIS A 563 36.53 -7.02 31.46
CA HIS A 563 35.78 -8.27 31.26
C HIS A 563 35.80 -8.71 29.79
N MET A 564 35.62 -7.81 28.83
CA MET A 564 35.64 -8.15 27.39
C MET A 564 36.99 -8.71 26.89
N LYS A 565 38.09 -8.47 27.62
CA LYS A 565 39.41 -9.07 27.34
C LYS A 565 39.49 -10.53 27.79
N CYS A 566 38.71 -10.92 28.79
CA CYS A 566 38.68 -12.28 29.32
C CYS A 566 37.77 -13.15 28.45
N GLY A 567 38.30 -14.29 27.97
CA GLY A 567 37.47 -15.32 27.34
C GLY A 567 36.63 -16.07 28.37
N ASN A 568 35.49 -16.65 27.97
CA ASN A 568 34.60 -17.42 28.87
C ASN A 568 35.24 -18.72 29.44
N ALA A 569 36.47 -19.08 29.03
CA ALA A 569 37.25 -20.23 29.51
C ALA A 569 38.77 -19.98 29.31
N ASP A 570 39.63 -20.73 30.03
CA ASP A 570 41.11 -20.57 30.06
C ASP A 570 41.85 -20.66 28.70
N SER A 571 41.14 -20.96 27.61
CA SER A 571 41.66 -20.98 26.22
C SER A 571 40.76 -20.27 25.19
N ALA A 572 39.73 -19.57 25.64
CA ALA A 572 38.79 -18.87 24.76
C ALA A 572 39.35 -17.53 24.29
N LEU A 573 39.04 -17.16 23.04
CA LEU A 573 39.35 -15.84 22.50
C LEU A 573 38.66 -14.74 23.31
N PRO A 574 39.22 -13.52 23.37
CA PRO A 574 38.54 -12.37 23.94
C PRO A 574 37.18 -12.10 23.25
N LEU A 575 36.20 -11.62 24.01
CA LEU A 575 34.85 -11.33 23.50
C LEU A 575 34.87 -10.22 22.45
N LEU A 576 35.68 -9.18 22.68
CA LEU A 576 35.99 -8.15 21.69
C LEU A 576 37.42 -8.35 21.20
N HIS A 577 37.65 -8.52 19.90
CA HIS A 577 39.00 -8.67 19.36
C HIS A 577 39.10 -8.18 17.92
N MET A 578 40.33 -7.87 17.50
CA MET A 578 40.65 -7.54 16.12
C MET A 578 41.15 -8.79 15.39
N ARG A 579 40.88 -8.84 14.09
CA ARG A 579 41.39 -9.87 13.19
C ARG A 579 42.35 -9.27 12.17
N GLU A 580 43.31 -10.07 11.75
CA GLU A 580 44.19 -9.77 10.63
C GLU A 580 44.13 -10.88 9.58
N LYS A 581 44.52 -10.53 8.36
CA LYS A 581 44.54 -11.45 7.23
C LYS A 581 45.94 -11.49 6.65
N THR A 582 46.53 -12.69 6.57
CA THR A 582 47.74 -12.94 5.78
C THR A 582 47.37 -13.03 4.29
N GLU A 583 48.27 -12.72 3.35
CA GLU A 583 47.96 -12.45 1.92
C GLU A 583 46.83 -13.27 1.28
N HIS A 584 46.74 -14.58 1.59
CA HIS A 584 45.68 -15.47 1.10
C HIS A 584 44.98 -16.31 2.19
N GLY A 585 45.18 -16.01 3.47
CA GLY A 585 44.63 -16.75 4.60
C GLY A 585 43.22 -16.32 5.03
N PRO A 586 42.56 -17.07 5.93
CA PRO A 586 41.35 -16.61 6.61
C PRO A 586 41.67 -15.45 7.56
N TRP A 587 40.64 -14.68 7.95
CA TRP A 587 40.77 -13.70 9.02
C TRP A 587 40.99 -14.41 10.36
N THR A 588 42.15 -14.18 10.99
CA THR A 588 42.52 -14.80 12.27
C THR A 588 42.67 -13.76 13.36
N TYR A 589 42.49 -14.16 14.61
CA TYR A 589 42.71 -13.30 15.78
C TYR A 589 44.11 -12.68 15.77
N SER A 590 44.19 -11.37 15.99
CA SER A 590 45.45 -10.62 16.11
C SER A 590 45.59 -10.05 17.52
N PRO A 591 46.50 -10.59 18.35
CA PRO A 591 46.76 -10.04 19.69
C PRO A 591 47.23 -8.58 19.65
N LEU A 592 48.11 -8.25 18.70
CA LEU A 592 48.69 -6.90 18.58
C LEU A 592 47.65 -5.85 18.21
N LEU A 593 46.78 -6.14 17.24
CA LEU A 593 45.70 -5.22 16.85
C LEU A 593 44.63 -5.13 17.95
N SER A 594 44.34 -6.24 18.64
CA SER A 594 43.38 -6.24 19.75
C SER A 594 43.88 -5.36 20.91
N GLU A 595 45.16 -5.45 21.25
CA GLU A 595 45.77 -4.60 22.27
C GLU A 595 45.75 -3.11 21.88
N ALA A 596 45.94 -2.79 20.60
CA ALA A 596 45.78 -1.42 20.11
C ALA A 596 44.32 -0.93 20.22
N TYR A 597 43.35 -1.80 19.92
CA TYR A 597 41.93 -1.51 20.06
C TYR A 597 41.53 -1.27 21.52
N TYR A 598 42.00 -2.10 22.45
CA TYR A 598 41.75 -1.93 23.88
C TYR A 598 42.34 -0.64 24.44
N ARG A 599 43.51 -0.21 23.97
CA ARG A 599 44.07 1.11 24.33
C ARG A 599 43.13 2.23 23.92
N GLY A 600 42.54 2.17 22.73
CA GLY A 600 41.51 3.11 22.29
C GLY A 600 40.26 3.08 23.17
N LEU A 601 39.77 1.90 23.56
CA LEU A 601 38.64 1.78 24.47
C LEU A 601 38.94 2.34 25.88
N ALA A 602 40.16 2.13 26.39
CA ALA A 602 40.60 2.67 27.67
C ALA A 602 40.65 4.21 27.66
N GLU A 603 41.02 4.82 26.52
CA GLU A 603 40.95 6.28 26.35
C GLU A 603 39.52 6.82 26.49
N LEU A 604 38.49 6.06 26.06
CA LEU A 604 37.09 6.46 26.20
C LEU A 604 36.61 6.49 27.66
N SER A 605 37.09 5.59 28.52
CA SER A 605 36.82 5.62 29.96
C SER A 605 37.62 6.70 30.69
N GLY A 606 38.85 6.95 30.21
CA GLY A 606 39.80 7.89 30.80
C GLY A 606 39.62 9.34 30.31
N PRO A 607 40.60 9.94 29.62
CA PRO A 607 40.56 11.36 29.21
C PRO A 607 39.52 11.68 28.14
N GLY A 608 39.02 10.69 27.41
CA GLY A 608 38.08 10.84 26.30
C GLY A 608 38.75 11.14 24.97
N THR A 609 37.99 10.98 23.89
CA THR A 609 38.45 11.20 22.50
C THR A 609 37.79 12.44 21.89
N SER A 610 38.59 13.29 21.25
CA SER A 610 38.08 14.47 20.52
C SER A 610 37.93 14.18 19.03
N TYR A 611 36.79 14.59 18.47
CA TYR A 611 36.46 14.49 17.05
C TYR A 611 36.35 15.88 16.38
N VAL A 612 36.90 16.92 17.00
CA VAL A 612 36.90 18.29 16.44
C VAL A 612 37.53 18.32 15.06
N GLY A 613 36.80 18.89 14.10
CA GLY A 613 37.24 19.02 12.71
C GLY A 613 36.94 17.80 11.84
N ALA A 614 36.57 16.66 12.46
CA ALA A 614 36.11 15.49 11.75
C ALA A 614 34.70 15.74 11.16
N THR A 615 34.45 15.11 10.02
CA THR A 615 33.13 15.06 9.37
C THR A 615 32.71 13.62 9.17
N ALA A 616 31.47 13.29 9.50
CA ALA A 616 30.95 11.94 9.42
C ALA A 616 29.66 11.90 8.61
N LEU A 617 29.46 10.82 7.84
CA LEU A 617 28.18 10.44 7.25
C LEU A 617 27.66 9.21 7.99
N VAL A 618 26.45 9.30 8.55
CA VAL A 618 25.78 8.19 9.22
C VAL A 618 24.43 7.93 8.57
N THR A 619 24.24 6.71 8.09
CA THR A 619 22.94 6.21 7.61
C THR A 619 22.41 5.17 8.57
N GLY A 620 21.09 4.93 8.61
CA GLY A 620 20.49 4.00 9.58
C GLY A 620 20.52 4.47 11.05
N CYS A 621 20.58 5.79 11.28
CA CYS A 621 20.61 6.40 12.62
C CYS A 621 19.22 6.82 13.13
N GLY A 622 18.24 5.94 12.98
CA GLY A 622 16.88 6.14 13.51
C GLY A 622 16.83 6.03 15.05
N ARG A 623 15.68 6.37 15.64
CA ARG A 623 15.46 6.25 17.09
C ARG A 623 15.73 4.83 17.57
N GLY A 624 16.52 4.70 18.64
CA GLY A 624 16.84 3.41 19.26
C GLY A 624 17.82 2.54 18.46
N SER A 625 18.46 3.08 17.41
CA SER A 625 19.46 2.33 16.64
C SER A 625 20.88 2.59 17.13
N ILE A 626 21.79 1.65 16.85
CA ILE A 626 23.24 1.81 17.07
C ILE A 626 23.76 3.08 16.36
N GLY A 627 23.24 3.37 15.16
CA GLY A 627 23.61 4.57 14.41
C GLY A 627 23.29 5.86 15.15
N ALA A 628 22.22 5.91 15.96
CA ALA A 628 21.91 7.09 16.76
C ALA A 628 22.91 7.31 17.91
N GLU A 629 23.36 6.24 18.56
CA GLU A 629 24.41 6.34 19.58
C GLU A 629 25.77 6.76 18.98
N ILE A 630 26.08 6.33 17.75
CA ILE A 630 27.25 6.81 17.00
C ILE A 630 27.13 8.32 16.73
N VAL A 631 25.97 8.81 16.27
CA VAL A 631 25.73 10.25 16.06
C VAL A 631 25.94 11.02 17.37
N ARG A 632 25.39 10.52 18.48
CA ARG A 632 25.57 11.10 19.82
C ARG A 632 27.05 11.21 20.19
N ALA A 633 27.80 10.11 20.13
CA ALA A 633 29.21 10.09 20.51
C ALA A 633 30.07 11.04 19.68
N LEU A 634 29.83 11.08 18.36
CA LEU A 634 30.53 11.98 17.44
C LEU A 634 30.24 13.46 17.77
N LEU A 635 28.98 13.81 18.05
CA LEU A 635 28.59 15.17 18.43
C LEU A 635 29.19 15.59 19.77
N MET A 636 29.25 14.69 20.76
CA MET A 636 29.89 14.94 22.05
C MET A 636 31.38 15.24 21.92
N GLY A 637 32.07 14.54 20.99
CA GLY A 637 33.48 14.84 20.70
C GLY A 637 33.72 16.04 19.78
N GLY A 638 32.67 16.76 19.33
CA GLY A 638 32.82 17.97 18.51
C GLY A 638 32.86 17.73 17.00
N ALA A 639 32.41 16.57 16.51
CA ALA A 639 32.36 16.29 15.08
C ALA A 639 31.24 17.06 14.37
N ARG A 640 31.34 17.15 13.04
CA ARG A 640 30.23 17.55 12.17
C ARG A 640 29.63 16.31 11.52
N VAL A 641 28.35 16.04 11.76
CA VAL A 641 27.70 14.79 11.40
C VAL A 641 26.58 15.06 10.41
N LEU A 642 26.62 14.39 9.27
CA LEU A 642 25.51 14.28 8.34
C LEU A 642 24.74 13.00 8.64
N ALA A 643 23.56 13.15 9.24
CA ALA A 643 22.64 12.06 9.54
C ALA A 643 21.57 11.97 8.45
N THR A 644 21.29 10.76 7.98
CA THR A 644 20.25 10.53 6.96
C THR A 644 19.02 9.88 7.57
N THR A 645 17.83 10.22 7.08
CA THR A 645 16.59 9.56 7.49
C THR A 645 15.69 9.23 6.30
N SER A 646 15.19 7.99 6.26
CA SER A 646 14.17 7.60 5.28
C SER A 646 12.76 8.06 5.72
N SER A 647 12.49 8.18 7.02
CA SER A 647 11.19 8.56 7.60
C SER A 647 11.12 10.04 8.01
N TYR A 648 11.44 10.94 7.08
CA TYR A 648 11.46 12.38 7.34
C TYR A 648 10.09 12.92 7.73
N SER A 649 9.97 13.40 8.98
CA SER A 649 8.75 13.93 9.57
C SER A 649 9.10 14.88 10.72
N ARG A 650 8.11 15.60 11.26
CA ARG A 650 8.33 16.49 12.42
C ARG A 650 8.85 15.72 13.64
N SER A 651 8.31 14.53 13.93
CA SER A 651 8.76 13.72 15.07
C SER A 651 10.20 13.26 14.90
N THR A 652 10.60 12.88 13.68
CA THR A 652 11.97 12.52 13.33
C THR A 652 12.92 13.72 13.45
N THR A 653 12.53 14.91 12.99
CA THR A 653 13.38 16.10 13.12
C THR A 653 13.55 16.52 14.58
N LEU A 654 12.49 16.43 15.40
CA LEU A 654 12.56 16.71 16.83
C LEU A 654 13.43 15.71 17.58
N PHE A 655 13.48 14.45 17.14
CA PHE A 655 14.40 13.45 17.67
C PHE A 655 15.86 13.85 17.47
N PHE A 656 16.25 14.27 16.26
CA PHE A 656 17.62 14.73 16.00
C PHE A 656 17.95 16.06 16.69
N GLU A 657 16.97 16.97 16.80
CA GLU A 657 17.11 18.18 17.60
C GLU A 657 17.38 17.83 19.07
N ASP A 658 16.66 16.86 19.64
CA ASP A 658 16.86 16.41 21.02
C ASP A 658 18.26 15.81 21.23
N ILE A 659 18.75 15.00 20.27
CA ILE A 659 20.13 14.51 20.29
C ILE A 659 21.11 15.69 20.32
N TYR A 660 20.98 16.65 19.40
CA TYR A 660 21.90 17.77 19.33
C TYR A 660 21.82 18.67 20.58
N ARG A 661 20.61 18.92 21.10
CA ARG A 661 20.40 19.69 22.33
C ARG A 661 21.10 19.06 23.53
N LYS A 662 21.06 17.73 23.64
CA LYS A 662 21.64 16.99 24.77
C LYS A 662 23.12 16.69 24.62
N HIS A 663 23.63 16.59 23.40
CA HIS A 663 24.95 16.01 23.12
C HIS A 663 25.84 16.85 22.19
N GLY A 664 25.30 17.90 21.57
CA GLY A 664 26.06 18.79 20.69
C GLY A 664 27.11 19.59 21.47
N ALA A 665 28.38 19.27 21.26
CA ALA A 665 29.50 19.98 21.87
C ALA A 665 29.90 21.24 21.10
N ARG A 666 30.82 22.02 21.67
CA ARG A 666 31.36 23.23 21.04
C ARG A 666 31.96 22.93 19.67
N GLY A 667 31.45 23.60 18.63
CA GLY A 667 31.90 23.43 17.25
C GLY A 667 31.36 22.21 16.53
N SER A 668 30.53 21.39 17.19
CA SER A 668 29.78 20.31 16.54
C SER A 668 28.64 20.87 15.67
N GLU A 669 28.29 20.12 14.64
CA GLU A 669 27.15 20.43 13.76
C GLU A 669 26.43 19.13 13.42
N LEU A 670 25.10 19.10 13.54
CA LEU A 670 24.27 18.01 13.04
C LEU A 670 23.47 18.49 11.83
N VAL A 671 23.72 17.87 10.68
CA VAL A 671 22.96 18.08 9.44
C VAL A 671 22.08 16.86 9.22
N VAL A 672 20.77 17.06 9.09
CA VAL A 672 19.81 15.97 8.86
C VAL A 672 19.17 16.14 7.49
N VAL A 673 19.17 15.07 6.69
CA VAL A 673 18.59 15.06 5.34
C VAL A 673 17.62 13.90 5.14
N PRO A 674 16.51 14.10 4.41
CA PRO A 674 15.75 12.98 3.88
C PRO A 674 16.61 12.25 2.85
N PHE A 675 16.60 10.92 2.89
CA PHE A 675 17.44 10.10 2.03
C PHE A 675 16.90 8.68 1.94
N ASN A 676 16.82 8.17 0.72
CA ASN A 676 16.52 6.78 0.45
C ASN A 676 17.75 6.07 -0.12
N GLN A 677 18.40 5.24 0.70
CA GLN A 677 19.54 4.45 0.25
C GLN A 677 19.17 3.42 -0.83
N GLY A 678 17.90 3.08 -1.05
CA GLY A 678 17.45 2.23 -2.16
C GLY A 678 17.47 2.96 -3.51
N SER A 679 17.48 4.29 -3.50
CA SER A 679 17.51 5.11 -4.71
C SER A 679 18.95 5.51 -5.08
N VAL A 680 19.37 5.13 -6.29
CA VAL A 680 20.70 5.53 -6.83
C VAL A 680 20.76 7.05 -7.02
N GLN A 681 19.64 7.67 -7.42
CA GLN A 681 19.54 9.12 -7.59
C GLN A 681 19.81 9.85 -6.26
N ASP A 682 19.29 9.34 -5.15
CA ASP A 682 19.56 9.91 -3.83
C ASP A 682 21.02 9.71 -3.41
N VAL A 683 21.63 8.55 -3.68
CA VAL A 683 23.05 8.28 -3.36
C VAL A 683 23.96 9.29 -4.06
N GLU A 684 23.72 9.53 -5.35
CA GLU A 684 24.46 10.52 -6.14
C GLU A 684 24.19 11.95 -5.66
N ALA A 685 22.92 12.30 -5.42
CA ALA A 685 22.54 13.63 -4.95
C ALA A 685 23.11 13.95 -3.56
N LEU A 686 23.12 12.97 -2.65
CA LEU A 686 23.72 13.10 -1.32
C LEU A 686 25.23 13.36 -1.43
N ALA A 687 25.95 12.61 -2.25
CA ALA A 687 27.38 12.83 -2.46
C ALA A 687 27.65 14.21 -3.08
N GLY A 688 26.85 14.62 -4.08
CA GLY A 688 26.90 15.96 -4.67
C GLY A 688 26.69 17.05 -3.62
N PHE A 689 25.73 16.87 -2.73
CA PHE A 689 25.45 17.79 -1.63
C PHE A 689 26.59 17.85 -0.61
N VAL A 690 27.16 16.71 -0.19
CA VAL A 690 28.27 16.67 0.78
C VAL A 690 29.51 17.42 0.25
N PHE A 691 29.97 17.06 -0.95
CA PHE A 691 31.25 17.54 -1.47
C PHE A 691 31.14 18.89 -2.19
N GLY A 692 29.98 19.17 -2.80
CA GLY A 692 29.72 20.42 -3.52
C GLY A 692 28.93 21.44 -2.69
N GLY A 693 27.82 21.03 -2.09
CA GLY A 693 26.92 21.92 -1.34
C GLY A 693 27.48 22.34 0.02
N LEU A 694 27.86 21.37 0.86
CA LEU A 694 28.47 21.60 2.17
C LEU A 694 29.98 21.88 2.09
N GLY A 695 30.65 21.44 1.02
CA GLY A 695 32.10 21.53 0.84
C GLY A 695 32.91 20.62 1.79
N TRP A 696 32.25 19.66 2.44
CA TRP A 696 32.87 18.77 3.42
C TRP A 696 33.82 17.76 2.77
N SER A 697 34.75 17.19 3.56
CA SER A 697 35.50 16.00 3.18
C SER A 697 35.32 14.95 4.26
N LEU A 698 34.48 13.95 3.99
CA LEU A 698 34.15 12.91 4.96
C LEU A 698 35.41 12.23 5.52
N ASP A 699 35.47 12.10 6.84
CA ASP A 699 36.47 11.30 7.56
C ASP A 699 35.91 9.96 7.96
N TYR A 700 34.62 9.90 8.32
CA TYR A 700 33.95 8.68 8.75
C TYR A 700 32.68 8.44 7.94
N VAL A 701 32.42 7.18 7.59
CA VAL A 701 31.21 6.74 6.88
C VAL A 701 30.67 5.48 7.54
N PHE A 702 29.43 5.57 8.02
CA PHE A 702 28.70 4.48 8.67
C PHE A 702 27.45 4.15 7.84
N PRO A 703 27.57 3.25 6.83
CA PRO A 703 26.46 2.85 5.97
C PRO A 703 25.54 1.82 6.66
N PHE A 704 24.90 2.19 7.78
CA PHE A 704 24.09 1.28 8.61
C PHE A 704 22.60 1.22 8.22
N ALA A 705 22.18 1.90 7.14
CA ALA A 705 20.81 1.75 6.66
C ALA A 705 20.52 0.30 6.24
N ALA A 706 19.35 -0.19 6.65
CA ALA A 706 18.85 -1.52 6.33
C ALA A 706 17.32 -1.47 6.17
N VAL A 707 16.79 -2.48 5.49
CA VAL A 707 15.35 -2.74 5.40
C VAL A 707 15.08 -4.03 6.17
N SER A 708 14.04 -4.04 6.99
CA SER A 708 13.65 -5.23 7.74
C SER A 708 12.92 -6.20 6.82
N ASP A 709 13.44 -7.41 6.69
CA ASP A 709 12.83 -8.51 5.97
C ASP A 709 12.73 -9.71 6.92
N VAL A 710 11.51 -10.05 7.33
CA VAL A 710 11.24 -11.01 8.43
C VAL A 710 10.24 -12.05 7.94
N GLY A 711 10.57 -13.33 8.13
CA GLY A 711 9.75 -14.45 7.69
C GLY A 711 9.95 -14.84 6.21
N SER A 712 10.89 -14.19 5.52
CA SER A 712 11.26 -14.54 4.14
C SER A 712 12.23 -15.72 4.14
N LEU A 713 11.73 -16.87 3.70
CA LEU A 713 12.48 -18.09 3.43
C LEU A 713 12.84 -18.15 1.95
N VAL A 714 13.69 -19.10 1.56
CA VAL A 714 14.08 -19.34 0.16
C VAL A 714 12.88 -19.51 -0.79
N THR A 715 11.75 -20.00 -0.28
CA THR A 715 10.52 -20.22 -1.07
C THR A 715 9.71 -18.97 -1.35
N ASN A 716 9.95 -17.88 -0.61
CA ASN A 716 9.17 -16.64 -0.68
C ASN A 716 10.05 -15.38 -0.65
N ILE A 717 11.30 -15.48 -1.11
CA ILE A 717 12.11 -14.32 -1.47
C ILE A 717 11.34 -13.55 -2.56
N GLY A 718 11.22 -12.23 -2.39
CA GLY A 718 10.49 -11.38 -3.31
C GLY A 718 10.97 -9.93 -3.28
N SER A 719 10.12 -9.02 -3.76
CA SER A 719 10.47 -7.62 -3.98
C SER A 719 11.01 -6.87 -2.75
N CYS A 720 10.52 -7.16 -1.53
CA CYS A 720 11.08 -6.63 -0.29
C CYS A 720 12.52 -7.10 -0.02
N SER A 721 12.81 -8.39 -0.23
CA SER A 721 14.15 -8.97 -0.09
C SER A 721 15.14 -8.35 -1.07
N GLU A 722 14.71 -8.15 -2.32
CA GLU A 722 15.52 -7.49 -3.36
C GLU A 722 15.79 -6.02 -3.03
N LEU A 723 14.79 -5.31 -2.49
CA LEU A 723 14.97 -3.95 -1.99
C LEU A 723 15.98 -3.92 -0.83
N ALA A 724 15.87 -4.84 0.13
CA ALA A 724 16.80 -4.96 1.24
C ALA A 724 18.23 -5.22 0.73
N GLN A 725 18.40 -6.10 -0.25
CA GLN A 725 19.69 -6.37 -0.88
C GLN A 725 20.25 -5.13 -1.58
N ARG A 726 19.41 -4.39 -2.29
CA ARG A 726 19.81 -3.13 -2.92
C ARG A 726 20.29 -2.11 -1.88
N VAL A 727 19.59 -1.96 -0.75
CA VAL A 727 19.95 -1.01 0.31
C VAL A 727 21.23 -1.42 1.03
N ILE A 728 21.35 -2.69 1.46
CA ILE A 728 22.41 -3.16 2.36
C ILE A 728 23.72 -3.45 1.62
N LEU A 729 23.65 -3.88 0.36
CA LEU A 729 24.83 -4.29 -0.41
C LEU A 729 25.07 -3.36 -1.59
N THR A 730 24.21 -3.40 -2.61
CA THR A 730 24.48 -2.77 -3.90
C THR A 730 24.69 -1.27 -3.76
N ASN A 731 23.82 -0.58 -3.04
CA ASN A 731 23.90 0.87 -2.88
C ASN A 731 24.89 1.30 -1.78
N VAL A 732 25.33 0.40 -0.90
CA VAL A 732 26.53 0.64 -0.09
C VAL A 732 27.75 0.72 -0.99
N LEU A 733 27.92 -0.23 -1.92
CA LEU A 733 29.02 -0.19 -2.89
C LEU A 733 28.96 1.07 -3.77
N GLN A 734 27.77 1.45 -4.24
CA GLN A 734 27.58 2.71 -4.98
C GLN A 734 27.95 3.92 -4.13
N LEU A 735 27.51 3.98 -2.88
CA LEU A 735 27.85 5.06 -1.94
C LEU A 735 29.37 5.20 -1.77
N LEU A 736 30.09 4.09 -1.60
CA LEU A 736 31.55 4.11 -1.52
C LEU A 736 32.19 4.60 -2.83
N GLY A 737 31.67 4.12 -3.97
CA GLY A 737 32.11 4.53 -5.30
C GLY A 737 31.97 6.04 -5.53
N VAL A 738 30.80 6.62 -5.22
CA VAL A 738 30.56 8.07 -5.41
C VAL A 738 31.40 8.92 -4.44
N ILE A 739 31.64 8.46 -3.21
CA ILE A 739 32.52 9.14 -2.25
C ILE A 739 33.97 9.13 -2.77
N LYS A 740 34.45 7.98 -3.24
CA LYS A 740 35.80 7.83 -3.81
C LYS A 740 35.97 8.73 -5.03
N ALA A 741 35.04 8.69 -5.99
CA ALA A 741 35.06 9.54 -7.17
C ALA A 741 35.00 11.04 -6.82
N ALA A 742 34.22 11.43 -5.80
CA ALA A 742 34.18 12.81 -5.34
C ALA A 742 35.49 13.27 -4.71
N LYS A 743 36.18 12.42 -3.92
CA LYS A 743 37.50 12.73 -3.36
C LYS A 743 38.58 12.81 -4.43
N GLU A 744 38.54 11.95 -5.44
CA GLU A 744 39.45 12.01 -6.61
C GLU A 744 39.28 13.34 -7.35
N ARG A 745 38.03 13.69 -7.69
CA ARG A 745 37.72 14.95 -8.40
C ARG A 745 38.13 16.19 -7.61
N THR A 746 38.01 16.15 -6.29
CA THR A 746 38.42 17.27 -5.40
C THR A 746 39.90 17.24 -5.03
N ARG A 747 40.70 16.29 -5.56
CA ARG A 747 42.13 16.11 -5.29
C ARG A 747 42.47 15.96 -3.80
N ARG A 748 41.62 15.26 -3.05
CA ARG A 748 41.76 15.06 -1.59
C ARG A 748 42.32 13.66 -1.25
N ALA A 749 43.32 13.19 -1.99
CA ALA A 749 43.90 11.84 -1.85
C ALA A 749 44.74 11.60 -0.57
N THR A 750 44.88 12.60 0.30
CA THR A 750 45.65 12.50 1.56
C THR A 750 44.76 12.47 2.81
N ARG A 751 43.43 12.37 2.63
CA ARG A 751 42.45 12.35 3.72
C ARG A 751 41.42 11.25 3.44
N PRO A 752 41.75 9.98 3.66
CA PRO A 752 40.84 8.88 3.38
C PRO A 752 39.61 8.93 4.29
N SER A 753 38.44 8.52 3.80
CA SER A 753 37.30 8.23 4.66
C SER A 753 37.41 6.84 5.24
N LEU A 754 37.39 6.70 6.56
CA LEU A 754 37.19 5.43 7.23
C LEU A 754 35.73 5.01 7.12
N VAL A 755 35.50 3.91 6.41
CA VAL A 755 34.21 3.25 6.24
C VAL A 755 34.12 2.13 7.26
N VAL A 756 33.14 2.20 8.15
CA VAL A 756 32.85 1.11 9.11
C VAL A 756 31.68 0.31 8.57
N LEU A 757 31.94 -0.90 8.06
CA LEU A 757 30.90 -1.76 7.50
C LEU A 757 30.20 -2.54 8.61
N PRO A 758 28.85 -2.58 8.64
CA PRO A 758 28.10 -3.39 9.58
C PRO A 758 28.05 -4.84 9.08
N LEU A 759 29.05 -5.65 9.46
CA LEU A 759 29.09 -7.08 9.19
C LEU A 759 28.29 -7.86 10.24
N SER A 760 28.02 -9.14 9.96
CA SER A 760 27.31 -10.03 10.87
C SER A 760 28.08 -11.34 11.01
N PRO A 761 28.09 -11.99 12.20
CA PRO A 761 28.62 -13.34 12.35
C PRO A 761 27.64 -14.42 11.85
N ASN A 762 26.38 -14.05 11.59
CA ASN A 762 25.30 -14.96 11.22
C ASN A 762 25.02 -14.84 9.72
N HIS A 763 25.32 -15.89 8.95
CA HIS A 763 25.11 -15.96 7.51
C HIS A 763 24.14 -17.10 7.17
N GLY A 764 22.84 -16.85 7.33
CA GLY A 764 21.81 -17.87 7.14
C GLY A 764 21.68 -18.89 8.27
N THR A 765 22.30 -18.62 9.44
CA THR A 765 22.28 -19.51 10.61
C THR A 765 20.90 -19.57 11.28
N ILE A 766 20.17 -18.45 11.29
CA ILE A 766 18.85 -18.32 11.94
C ILE A 766 17.73 -18.73 10.98
N GLY A 767 17.83 -18.29 9.71
CA GLY A 767 16.81 -18.47 8.68
C GLY A 767 15.64 -17.49 8.82
N GLY A 768 14.88 -17.31 7.73
CA GLY A 768 13.71 -16.40 7.71
C GLY A 768 14.08 -14.90 7.63
N ASP A 769 15.31 -14.58 7.27
CA ASP A 769 15.89 -13.23 7.17
C ASP A 769 16.07 -12.76 5.73
N GLY A 770 15.36 -13.39 4.77
CA GLY A 770 15.40 -13.03 3.36
C GLY A 770 16.80 -13.14 2.76
N LEU A 771 17.31 -12.03 2.21
CA LEU A 771 18.66 -11.94 1.64
C LEU A 771 19.70 -11.32 2.60
N TYR A 772 19.38 -11.20 3.89
CA TYR A 772 20.24 -10.53 4.86
C TYR A 772 21.62 -11.22 4.97
N GLY A 773 21.65 -12.54 5.14
CA GLY A 773 22.88 -13.31 5.28
C GLY A 773 23.81 -13.16 4.06
N GLU A 774 23.25 -13.26 2.86
CA GLU A 774 23.94 -13.08 1.57
C GLU A 774 24.52 -11.67 1.44
N CYS A 775 23.78 -10.65 1.87
CA CYS A 775 24.25 -9.27 1.82
C CYS A 775 25.42 -9.04 2.79
N LYS A 776 25.32 -9.56 4.02
CA LYS A 776 26.35 -9.35 5.05
C LYS A 776 27.65 -10.06 4.71
N ILE A 777 27.60 -11.28 4.18
CA ILE A 777 28.80 -11.99 3.74
C ILE A 777 29.40 -11.34 2.49
N ALA A 778 28.58 -10.87 1.55
CA ALA A 778 29.06 -10.19 0.35
C ALA A 778 29.79 -8.87 0.66
N LEU A 779 29.40 -8.15 1.72
CA LEU A 779 30.10 -6.94 2.16
C LEU A 779 31.56 -7.21 2.58
N GLU A 780 31.92 -8.43 2.99
CA GLU A 780 33.31 -8.76 3.33
C GLU A 780 34.24 -8.66 2.11
N THR A 781 33.72 -8.82 0.89
CA THR A 781 34.50 -8.67 -0.34
C THR A 781 35.10 -7.28 -0.48
N VAL A 782 34.46 -6.25 0.11
CA VAL A 782 34.93 -4.85 0.12
C VAL A 782 36.31 -4.72 0.74
N LEU A 783 36.64 -5.56 1.74
CA LEU A 783 37.96 -5.58 2.38
C LEU A 783 39.06 -6.00 1.40
N ASN A 784 38.77 -6.92 0.48
CA ASN A 784 39.72 -7.31 -0.57
C ASN A 784 39.75 -6.28 -1.72
N ARG A 785 38.58 -5.73 -2.08
CA ARG A 785 38.46 -4.72 -3.16
C ARG A 785 39.25 -3.45 -2.86
N TRP A 786 39.38 -3.09 -1.58
CA TRP A 786 40.22 -1.97 -1.16
C TRP A 786 41.66 -2.09 -1.69
N ALA A 787 42.24 -3.29 -1.65
CA ALA A 787 43.58 -3.56 -2.15
C ALA A 787 43.62 -3.70 -3.70
N SER A 788 42.59 -4.28 -4.32
CA SER A 788 42.62 -4.61 -5.75
C SER A 788 42.11 -3.51 -6.69
N GLU A 789 41.42 -2.48 -6.19
CA GLU A 789 40.75 -1.46 -7.02
C GLU A 789 41.28 -0.02 -6.82
N GLY A 790 42.44 0.15 -6.19
CA GLY A 790 43.10 1.45 -6.08
C GLY A 790 42.33 2.46 -5.22
N TRP A 791 41.79 2.02 -4.09
CA TRP A 791 41.06 2.89 -3.15
C TRP A 791 41.98 3.66 -2.20
N GLU A 792 43.29 3.37 -2.25
CA GLU A 792 44.33 3.97 -1.44
C GLU A 792 44.27 5.51 -1.48
N GLY A 793 44.46 6.14 -0.31
CA GLY A 793 44.37 7.59 -0.13
C GLY A 793 42.96 8.17 -0.11
N HIS A 794 41.94 7.44 -0.57
CA HIS A 794 40.56 7.94 -0.67
C HIS A 794 39.61 7.31 0.34
N LEU A 795 39.69 5.99 0.52
CA LEU A 795 38.90 5.23 1.48
C LEU A 795 39.82 4.34 2.31
N SER A 796 39.42 4.07 3.55
CA SER A 796 39.92 2.99 4.40
C SER A 796 38.71 2.19 4.87
N VAL A 797 38.81 0.87 4.98
CA VAL A 797 37.65 0.03 5.32
C VAL A 797 37.93 -0.75 6.60
N ALA A 798 36.99 -0.70 7.54
CA ALA A 798 36.96 -1.54 8.73
C ALA A 798 35.63 -2.29 8.78
N GLY A 799 35.68 -3.63 8.88
CA GLY A 799 34.50 -4.46 9.08
C GLY A 799 34.21 -4.63 10.57
N ALA A 800 33.07 -4.17 11.05
CA ALA A 800 32.59 -4.42 12.41
C ALA A 800 31.63 -5.61 12.39
N ILE A 801 32.05 -6.75 12.95
CA ILE A 801 31.18 -7.93 13.13
C ILE A 801 30.33 -7.66 14.37
N ILE A 802 29.13 -7.13 14.17
CA ILE A 802 28.22 -6.75 15.25
C ILE A 802 27.51 -8.01 15.76
N GLY A 803 27.58 -8.23 17.08
CA GLY A 803 27.04 -9.39 17.79
C GLY A 803 25.54 -9.35 18.05
#